data_AF-A0A418BPL2-F1
#
_entry.id   AF-A0A418BPL2-F1
#
_cell.length_a   1.000
_cell.length_b   1.000
_cell.length_c   1.000
_cell.angle_alpha   90.00
_cell.angle_beta   90.00
_cell.angle_gamma   90.00
#
_symmetry.space_group_name_H-M   'P 1'
#
loop_
_entity.id
_entity.type
_entity.pdbx_description
1 polymer ?
#
loop_
_entity_poly.entity_id
_entity_poly.type
_entity_poly.pdbx_seq_one_letter_code
_entity_poly.pdbx_strand_id
1 'polypeptide(L)'
;KQVDALTGEVLQLKKEREAAEKAERVVKAALNKEIDTLQRGKEQAEVEAKESNYLRMKVIELKAKVAALEAKSKHGDGEPTKAASSAVTAELTAKTQELGVKCIEFDATCKELAAKEHEMTQLHAKLGHLQADHERVMAKKDHEWALKAKEHSIEVEDLKEQLLMRQATNITLQHSTGELDRLKKKCTDQEEEMRVVHANLQAQTATIADLVITMQMDSEVKKRSALDADLRLARDQVSDLERRHDENERTTLHLTRENHDLELRLQRVGDELQRTKGLLDDAGTRAKAMEDSERKAAEEKRLAERELKSTALQDLDDAQNMVKRQQEQHVHAQSKMQLDMEEERGSVQTIEVQALKKEIESLNIDIARLRDVKATVDFDMRNLKQAMSLESSQLMQCKAQLEEFVRKDFMEKQRFDLLSNEKGAVEKKVMALEAQLQTMRSEEMGRVEQRDADILDLYEKKEEVGRLKARNIDGENHHIINELRTTSKVLESQVKELKLQLQDEETAKSQLEKHWTMEMEHVKAQLAGQIPQLAAAATQRYQSSVASDEWKRRCDDMVGKLKTEYEDAWVLEKQKSGQREAAWYDDKRELERQIKTNSSEKDFLNKEISRLEDNNKHLMEQLHTIRVYLTQRPVHSAGAMYSHVPPSANPEVVGSQHLQNQLGILHAQFQQLFDHTTAAAAPPRQPRRPYEREDQPEAKAAPYSSHNAQQLLDEKQQLVRAMEELGSGNLSDWVPVVDTTADGNSTCATQSSTERTFDVIVVGSGPAGLVAAELLSRDPDVNVLILEAGGPSLQV
;
A
#
# COMPACT_ATOMS: atom_id res chain seq x y z
N LYS A 1 1.28 -31.91 5.49
CA LYS A 1 2.03 -33.21 5.59
C LYS A 1 2.16 -33.68 7.03
N GLN A 2 2.98 -33.04 7.86
CA GLN A 2 3.22 -33.48 9.25
C GLN A 2 1.95 -33.35 10.12
N VAL A 3 1.22 -32.23 9.97
CA VAL A 3 -0.13 -32.02 10.54
C VAL A 3 -1.12 -33.11 10.08
N ASP A 4 -1.13 -33.45 8.79
CA ASP A 4 -2.03 -34.47 8.23
C ASP A 4 -1.75 -35.87 8.81
N ALA A 5 -0.48 -36.20 9.05
CA ALA A 5 -0.08 -37.45 9.70
C ALA A 5 -0.57 -37.52 11.16
N LEU A 6 -0.32 -36.47 11.95
CA LEU A 6 -0.82 -36.36 13.34
C LEU A 6 -2.36 -36.39 13.39
N THR A 7 -3.03 -35.76 12.43
CA THR A 7 -4.50 -35.79 12.30
C THR A 7 -5.00 -37.22 12.01
N GLY A 8 -4.28 -37.99 11.19
CA GLY A 8 -4.55 -39.39 10.93
C GLY A 8 -4.38 -40.29 12.17
N GLU A 9 -3.31 -40.08 12.94
CA GLU A 9 -3.08 -40.81 14.20
C GLU A 9 -4.15 -40.52 15.26
N VAL A 10 -4.55 -39.25 15.42
CA VAL A 10 -5.66 -38.85 16.32
C VAL A 10 -6.99 -39.50 15.90
N LEU A 11 -7.27 -39.57 14.60
CA LEU A 11 -8.46 -40.27 14.07
C LEU A 11 -8.42 -41.78 14.36
N GLN A 12 -7.27 -42.43 14.21
CA GLN A 12 -7.09 -43.85 14.51
C GLN A 12 -7.26 -44.14 16.01
N LEU A 13 -6.61 -43.36 16.88
CA LEU A 13 -6.74 -43.49 18.34
C LEU A 13 -8.18 -43.28 18.83
N LYS A 14 -8.91 -42.32 18.24
CA LYS A 14 -10.34 -42.12 18.53
C LYS A 14 -11.18 -43.35 18.18
N LYS A 15 -10.94 -43.94 17.01
CA LYS A 15 -11.62 -45.15 16.53
C LYS A 15 -11.32 -46.38 17.41
N GLU A 16 -10.10 -46.48 17.94
CA GLU A 16 -9.72 -47.52 18.90
C GLU A 16 -10.38 -47.31 20.28
N ARG A 17 -10.51 -46.07 20.75
CA ARG A 17 -11.27 -45.72 21.97
C ARG A 17 -12.74 -46.14 21.84
N GLU A 18 -13.39 -45.80 20.73
CA GLU A 18 -14.79 -46.15 20.46
C GLU A 18 -15.00 -47.67 20.36
N ALA A 19 -14.03 -48.41 19.81
CA ALA A 19 -14.06 -49.88 19.77
C ALA A 19 -13.91 -50.50 21.17
N ALA A 20 -13.00 -49.97 22.00
CA ALA A 20 -12.79 -50.43 23.37
C ALA A 20 -14.03 -50.18 24.26
N GLU A 21 -14.61 -48.98 24.20
CA GLU A 21 -15.82 -48.64 24.95
C GLU A 21 -17.02 -49.53 24.53
N LYS A 22 -17.14 -49.82 23.23
CA LYS A 22 -18.16 -50.76 22.73
C LYS A 22 -17.97 -52.18 23.27
N ALA A 23 -16.73 -52.64 23.42
CA ALA A 23 -16.44 -53.94 24.03
C ALA A 23 -16.76 -53.96 25.53
N GLU A 24 -16.41 -52.90 26.28
CA GLU A 24 -16.73 -52.77 27.71
C GLU A 24 -18.25 -52.81 27.95
N ARG A 25 -19.03 -52.05 27.16
CA ARG A 25 -20.51 -52.07 27.24
C ARG A 25 -21.10 -53.47 27.07
N VAL A 26 -20.51 -54.32 26.21
CA VAL A 26 -20.94 -55.72 26.03
C VAL A 26 -20.61 -56.58 27.25
N VAL A 27 -19.41 -56.43 27.83
CA VAL A 27 -19.02 -57.14 29.07
C VAL A 27 -19.90 -56.72 30.26
N LYS A 28 -20.17 -55.41 30.39
CA LYS A 28 -21.04 -54.85 31.43
C LYS A 28 -22.49 -55.35 31.31
N ALA A 29 -23.01 -55.46 30.08
CA ALA A 29 -24.33 -56.05 29.83
C ALA A 29 -24.38 -57.56 30.17
N ALA A 30 -23.30 -58.31 29.92
CA ALA A 30 -23.21 -59.72 30.30
C ALA A 30 -23.20 -59.91 31.83
N LEU A 31 -22.38 -59.13 32.55
CA LEU A 31 -22.29 -59.18 34.01
C LEU A 31 -23.61 -58.78 34.69
N ASN A 32 -24.29 -57.73 34.21
CA ASN A 32 -25.61 -57.36 34.74
C ASN A 32 -26.62 -58.49 34.56
N LYS A 33 -26.65 -59.16 33.39
CA LYS A 33 -27.55 -60.29 33.13
C LYS A 33 -27.26 -61.51 34.03
N GLU A 34 -26.00 -61.70 34.42
CA GLU A 34 -25.60 -62.74 35.38
C GLU A 34 -26.07 -62.38 36.81
N ILE A 35 -25.87 -61.13 37.24
CA ILE A 35 -26.40 -60.58 38.50
C ILE A 35 -27.93 -60.73 38.56
N ASP A 36 -28.66 -60.31 37.52
CA ASP A 36 -30.13 -60.47 37.43
C ASP A 36 -30.58 -61.93 37.56
N THR A 37 -29.73 -62.88 37.17
CA THR A 37 -30.02 -64.32 37.22
C THR A 37 -29.75 -64.90 38.59
N LEU A 38 -28.69 -64.46 39.27
CA LEU A 38 -28.42 -64.79 40.67
C LEU A 38 -29.46 -64.16 41.61
N GLN A 39 -29.90 -62.92 41.33
CA GLN A 39 -30.96 -62.21 42.05
C GLN A 39 -32.27 -63.00 42.04
N ARG A 40 -32.76 -63.39 40.86
CA ARG A 40 -33.95 -64.24 40.69
C ARG A 40 -33.79 -65.62 41.37
N GLY A 41 -32.57 -66.18 41.37
CA GLY A 41 -32.25 -67.40 42.11
C GLY A 41 -32.39 -67.25 43.63
N LYS A 42 -31.93 -66.12 44.20
CA LYS A 42 -32.13 -65.80 45.61
C LYS A 42 -33.60 -65.60 45.95
N GLU A 43 -34.34 -64.85 45.13
CA GLU A 43 -35.78 -64.59 45.34
C GLU A 43 -36.59 -65.90 45.36
N GLN A 44 -36.31 -66.82 44.43
CA GLN A 44 -36.92 -68.15 44.41
C GLN A 44 -36.59 -68.96 45.68
N ALA A 45 -35.32 -69.03 46.08
CA ALA A 45 -34.90 -69.74 47.29
C ALA A 45 -35.50 -69.13 48.58
N GLU A 46 -35.71 -67.81 48.61
CA GLU A 46 -36.42 -67.14 49.69
C GLU A 46 -37.91 -67.52 49.77
N VAL A 47 -38.59 -67.73 48.64
CA VAL A 47 -39.98 -68.21 48.60
C VAL A 47 -40.05 -69.64 49.12
N GLU A 48 -39.18 -70.53 48.63
CA GLU A 48 -39.08 -71.92 49.10
C GLU A 48 -38.77 -72.01 50.61
N ALA A 49 -37.93 -71.11 51.13
CA ALA A 49 -37.66 -71.00 52.57
C ALA A 49 -38.88 -70.52 53.38
N LYS A 50 -39.69 -69.61 52.83
CA LYS A 50 -40.94 -69.13 53.45
C LYS A 50 -42.00 -70.24 53.46
N GLU A 51 -42.14 -71.01 52.39
CA GLU A 51 -43.02 -72.19 52.31
C GLU A 51 -42.58 -73.29 53.29
N SER A 52 -41.29 -73.61 53.35
CA SER A 52 -40.75 -74.60 54.28
C SER A 52 -40.95 -74.21 55.76
N ASN A 53 -40.86 -72.91 56.07
CA ASN A 53 -41.20 -72.39 57.40
C ASN A 53 -42.71 -72.45 57.70
N TYR A 54 -43.58 -72.20 56.72
CA TYR A 54 -45.02 -72.43 56.87
C TYR A 54 -45.33 -73.90 57.16
N LEU A 55 -44.69 -74.83 56.44
CA LEU A 55 -44.82 -76.27 56.68
C LEU A 55 -44.34 -76.67 58.09
N ARG A 56 -43.19 -76.15 58.56
CA ARG A 56 -42.74 -76.36 59.95
C ARG A 56 -43.75 -75.85 60.98
N MET A 57 -44.31 -74.66 60.79
CA MET A 57 -45.35 -74.13 61.68
C MET A 57 -46.59 -75.02 61.68
N LYS A 58 -47.01 -75.52 60.52
CA LYS A 58 -48.14 -76.46 60.39
C LYS A 58 -47.87 -77.80 61.09
N VAL A 59 -46.64 -78.30 61.02
CA VAL A 59 -46.19 -79.51 61.75
C VAL A 59 -46.25 -79.31 63.27
N ILE A 60 -45.86 -78.14 63.77
CA ILE A 60 -45.97 -77.80 65.21
C ILE A 60 -47.45 -77.73 65.63
N GLU A 61 -48.31 -77.08 64.84
CA GLU A 61 -49.76 -77.04 65.07
C GLU A 61 -50.38 -78.45 65.12
N LEU A 62 -49.99 -79.34 64.20
CA LEU A 62 -50.46 -80.72 64.16
C LEU A 62 -49.94 -81.55 65.35
N LYS A 63 -48.67 -81.42 65.73
CA LYS A 63 -48.12 -82.08 66.93
C LYS A 63 -48.83 -81.62 68.21
N ALA A 64 -49.13 -80.33 68.34
CA ALA A 64 -49.92 -79.80 69.46
C ALA A 64 -51.35 -80.37 69.49
N LYS A 65 -52.00 -80.50 68.31
CA LYS A 65 -53.33 -81.12 68.19
C LYS A 65 -53.32 -82.62 68.54
N VAL A 66 -52.29 -83.37 68.14
CA VAL A 66 -52.13 -84.79 68.52
C VAL A 66 -51.95 -84.90 70.04
N ALA A 67 -51.05 -84.12 70.65
CA ALA A 67 -50.86 -84.12 72.10
C ALA A 67 -52.15 -83.76 72.87
N ALA A 68 -52.97 -82.84 72.35
CA ALA A 68 -54.27 -82.49 72.93
C ALA A 68 -55.33 -83.61 72.79
N LEU A 69 -55.26 -84.42 71.73
CA LEU A 69 -56.12 -85.61 71.57
C LEU A 69 -55.65 -86.76 72.47
N GLU A 70 -54.35 -86.99 72.60
CA GLU A 70 -53.76 -87.95 73.55
C GLU A 70 -54.08 -87.58 75.00
N ALA A 71 -54.10 -86.30 75.35
CA ALA A 71 -54.54 -85.82 76.66
C ALA A 71 -56.03 -86.11 76.91
N LYS A 72 -56.91 -85.86 75.92
CA LYS A 72 -58.34 -86.22 76.01
C LYS A 72 -58.56 -87.72 76.13
N SER A 73 -57.75 -88.54 75.46
CA SER A 73 -57.81 -90.01 75.55
C SER A 73 -57.46 -90.58 76.93
N LYS A 74 -57.00 -89.76 77.89
CA LYS A 74 -56.68 -90.19 79.27
C LYS A 74 -57.79 -89.89 80.29
N HIS A 75 -58.95 -89.37 79.86
CA HIS A 75 -60.06 -88.94 80.74
C HIS A 75 -61.43 -89.47 80.28
N GLY A 76 -61.49 -90.68 79.72
CA GLY A 76 -62.74 -91.39 79.43
C GLY A 76 -62.54 -92.90 79.44
N ASP A 77 -63.42 -93.62 80.14
CA ASP A 77 -63.35 -95.08 80.26
C ASP A 77 -63.75 -95.79 78.95
N GLY A 78 -62.94 -96.76 78.53
CA GLY A 78 -63.19 -97.60 77.36
C GLY A 78 -61.95 -98.40 76.96
N GLU A 79 -62.08 -99.73 76.80
CA GLU A 79 -60.93 -100.61 76.52
C GLU A 79 -60.37 -100.42 75.10
N PRO A 80 -59.03 -100.34 74.92
CA PRO A 80 -58.41 -100.14 73.62
C PRO A 80 -58.10 -101.45 72.89
N THR A 81 -58.51 -101.56 71.63
CA THR A 81 -57.96 -102.57 70.70
C THR A 81 -56.51 -102.22 70.37
N LYS A 82 -55.56 -102.86 71.08
CA LYS A 82 -54.10 -102.59 71.01
C LYS A 82 -53.52 -102.45 69.60
N ALA A 83 -54.07 -103.17 68.61
CA ALA A 83 -53.65 -103.09 67.21
C ALA A 83 -53.83 -101.68 66.60
N ALA A 84 -54.96 -101.01 66.87
CA ALA A 84 -55.25 -99.69 66.29
C ALA A 84 -54.34 -98.60 66.88
N SER A 85 -54.15 -98.61 68.20
CA SER A 85 -53.19 -97.70 68.86
C SER A 85 -51.76 -97.94 68.37
N SER A 86 -51.32 -99.20 68.27
CA SER A 86 -49.98 -99.53 67.76
C SER A 86 -49.75 -99.05 66.33
N ALA A 87 -50.76 -99.15 65.45
CA ALA A 87 -50.67 -98.67 64.07
C ALA A 87 -50.56 -97.13 63.99
N VAL A 88 -51.41 -96.41 64.72
CA VAL A 88 -51.39 -94.93 64.75
C VAL A 88 -50.08 -94.42 65.36
N THR A 89 -49.57 -95.03 66.42
CA THR A 89 -48.27 -94.64 67.01
C THR A 89 -47.12 -94.92 66.04
N ALA A 90 -47.14 -96.04 65.28
CA ALA A 90 -46.13 -96.35 64.27
C ALA A 90 -46.17 -95.38 63.07
N GLU A 91 -47.35 -94.99 62.58
CA GLU A 91 -47.47 -93.98 61.52
C GLU A 91 -46.99 -92.60 62.00
N LEU A 92 -47.30 -92.24 63.25
CA LEU A 92 -46.88 -90.99 63.86
C LEU A 92 -45.36 -90.93 64.07
N THR A 93 -44.70 -92.03 64.46
CA THR A 93 -43.23 -92.08 64.55
C THR A 93 -42.58 -92.07 63.17
N ALA A 94 -43.14 -92.77 62.18
CA ALA A 94 -42.64 -92.74 60.80
C ALA A 94 -42.71 -91.32 60.20
N LYS A 95 -43.85 -90.63 60.29
CA LYS A 95 -43.97 -89.22 59.89
C LYS A 95 -43.07 -88.29 60.70
N THR A 96 -42.83 -88.59 61.98
CA THR A 96 -41.90 -87.80 62.80
C THR A 96 -40.44 -87.99 62.36
N GLN A 97 -40.04 -89.18 61.90
CA GLN A 97 -38.73 -89.39 61.28
C GLN A 97 -38.62 -88.72 59.90
N GLU A 98 -39.64 -88.85 59.05
CA GLU A 98 -39.69 -88.19 57.72
C GLU A 98 -39.53 -86.67 57.85
N LEU A 99 -40.25 -86.06 58.80
CA LEU A 99 -40.13 -84.64 59.13
C LEU A 99 -38.79 -84.28 59.79
N GLY A 100 -38.17 -85.21 60.52
CA GLY A 100 -36.82 -85.06 61.06
C GLY A 100 -35.77 -84.96 59.95
N VAL A 101 -35.83 -85.85 58.96
CA VAL A 101 -34.96 -85.82 57.77
C VAL A 101 -35.15 -84.52 57.00
N LYS A 102 -36.39 -84.12 56.71
CA LYS A 102 -36.70 -82.87 55.99
C LYS A 102 -36.23 -81.60 56.72
N CYS A 103 -36.19 -81.60 58.05
CA CYS A 103 -35.56 -80.51 58.80
C CYS A 103 -34.03 -80.48 58.64
N ILE A 104 -33.35 -81.64 58.61
CA ILE A 104 -31.90 -81.72 58.40
C ILE A 104 -31.53 -81.31 56.97
N GLU A 105 -32.32 -81.71 55.97
CA GLU A 105 -32.18 -81.27 54.58
C GLU A 105 -32.33 -79.73 54.47
N PHE A 106 -33.34 -79.15 55.13
CA PHE A 106 -33.48 -77.69 55.19
C PHE A 106 -32.27 -77.01 55.84
N ASP A 107 -31.82 -77.50 56.99
CA ASP A 107 -30.67 -76.93 57.71
C ASP A 107 -29.34 -77.08 56.95
N ALA A 108 -29.28 -77.94 55.93
CA ALA A 108 -28.21 -77.96 54.94
C ALA A 108 -28.41 -76.88 53.87
N THR A 109 -29.59 -76.77 53.27
CA THR A 109 -29.88 -75.73 52.24
C THR A 109 -29.70 -74.29 52.77
N CYS A 110 -30.03 -74.02 54.04
CA CYS A 110 -29.76 -72.70 54.65
C CYS A 110 -28.26 -72.41 54.82
N LYS A 111 -27.42 -73.44 55.05
CA LYS A 111 -25.96 -73.27 55.10
C LYS A 111 -25.38 -73.01 53.72
N GLU A 112 -25.90 -73.67 52.68
CA GLU A 112 -25.57 -73.33 51.30
C GLU A 112 -26.00 -71.91 50.91
N LEU A 113 -27.19 -71.47 51.33
CA LEU A 113 -27.67 -70.11 51.05
C LEU A 113 -26.76 -69.07 51.68
N ALA A 114 -26.38 -69.26 52.95
CA ALA A 114 -25.44 -68.36 53.66
C ALA A 114 -24.04 -68.37 53.02
N ALA A 115 -23.55 -69.51 52.54
CA ALA A 115 -22.29 -69.60 51.81
C ALA A 115 -22.36 -68.82 50.48
N LYS A 116 -23.42 -69.03 49.68
CA LYS A 116 -23.65 -68.32 48.41
C LYS A 116 -23.82 -66.82 48.61
N GLU A 117 -24.45 -66.38 49.69
CA GLU A 117 -24.57 -64.96 50.04
C GLU A 117 -23.22 -64.34 50.46
N HIS A 118 -22.37 -65.10 51.17
CA HIS A 118 -21.00 -64.67 51.48
C HIS A 118 -20.13 -64.57 50.22
N GLU A 119 -20.21 -65.55 49.30
CA GLU A 119 -19.53 -65.51 48.00
C GLU A 119 -20.01 -64.33 47.14
N MET A 120 -21.33 -64.12 47.06
CA MET A 120 -21.92 -62.96 46.38
C MET A 120 -21.42 -61.64 46.96
N THR A 121 -21.26 -61.54 48.28
CA THR A 121 -20.70 -60.35 48.95
C THR A 121 -19.23 -60.14 48.59
N GLN A 122 -18.41 -61.21 48.56
CA GLN A 122 -17.02 -61.12 48.12
C GLN A 122 -16.89 -60.74 46.64
N LEU A 123 -17.79 -61.21 45.78
CA LEU A 123 -17.81 -60.86 44.36
C LEU A 123 -18.16 -59.38 44.13
N HIS A 124 -19.13 -58.83 44.85
CA HIS A 124 -19.43 -57.39 44.82
C HIS A 124 -18.24 -56.55 45.29
N ALA A 125 -17.55 -56.96 46.36
CA ALA A 125 -16.35 -56.26 46.85
C ALA A 125 -15.19 -56.27 45.82
N LYS A 126 -14.98 -57.40 45.13
CA LYS A 126 -13.99 -57.52 44.04
C LYS A 126 -14.38 -56.69 42.81
N LEU A 127 -15.66 -56.67 42.45
CA LEU A 127 -16.19 -55.87 41.34
C LEU A 127 -15.95 -54.37 41.60
N GLY A 128 -16.28 -53.88 42.80
CA GLY A 128 -16.05 -52.49 43.20
C GLY A 128 -14.58 -52.09 43.23
N HIS A 129 -13.67 -52.99 43.67
CA HIS A 129 -12.22 -52.75 43.56
C HIS A 129 -11.75 -52.64 42.10
N LEU A 130 -12.16 -53.58 41.24
CA LEU A 130 -11.78 -53.56 39.82
C LEU A 130 -12.34 -52.33 39.09
N GLN A 131 -13.55 -51.88 39.43
CA GLN A 131 -14.13 -50.63 38.94
C GLN A 131 -13.30 -49.42 39.38
N ALA A 132 -13.00 -49.29 40.68
CA ALA A 132 -12.23 -48.17 41.21
C ALA A 132 -10.76 -48.14 40.73
N ASP A 133 -10.14 -49.31 40.46
CA ASP A 133 -8.83 -49.41 39.82
C ASP A 133 -8.91 -49.02 38.33
N HIS A 134 -9.94 -49.48 37.61
CA HIS A 134 -10.14 -49.12 36.20
C HIS A 134 -10.40 -47.62 36.01
N GLU A 135 -11.25 -47.01 36.84
CA GLU A 135 -11.52 -45.57 36.86
C GLU A 135 -10.23 -44.77 37.10
N ARG A 136 -9.37 -45.19 38.04
CA ARG A 136 -8.06 -44.56 38.27
C ARG A 136 -7.11 -44.71 37.08
N VAL A 137 -7.10 -45.86 36.40
CA VAL A 137 -6.29 -46.07 35.19
C VAL A 137 -6.79 -45.24 34.01
N MET A 138 -8.11 -45.13 33.83
CA MET A 138 -8.72 -44.32 32.77
C MET A 138 -8.51 -42.83 33.01
N ALA A 139 -8.75 -42.33 34.23
CA ALA A 139 -8.48 -40.93 34.59
C ALA A 139 -6.99 -40.55 34.37
N LYS A 140 -6.06 -41.47 34.67
CA LYS A 140 -4.63 -41.25 34.37
C LYS A 140 -4.35 -41.19 32.86
N LYS A 141 -4.99 -42.05 32.05
CA LYS A 141 -4.85 -42.02 30.58
C LYS A 141 -5.49 -40.79 29.95
N ASP A 142 -6.69 -40.40 30.36
CA ASP A 142 -7.34 -39.17 29.86
C ASP A 142 -6.52 -37.92 30.25
N HIS A 143 -5.82 -37.91 31.40
CA HIS A 143 -4.87 -36.86 31.76
C HIS A 143 -3.59 -36.87 30.89
N GLU A 144 -2.99 -38.05 30.64
CA GLU A 144 -1.86 -38.20 29.71
C GLU A 144 -2.22 -37.78 28.27
N TRP A 145 -3.45 -38.06 27.83
CA TRP A 145 -3.97 -37.62 26.53
C TRP A 145 -4.26 -36.11 26.51
N ALA A 146 -4.78 -35.53 27.59
CA ALA A 146 -4.97 -34.09 27.71
C ALA A 146 -3.65 -33.30 27.71
N LEU A 147 -2.58 -33.86 28.31
CA LEU A 147 -1.23 -33.30 28.22
C LEU A 147 -0.70 -33.34 26.78
N LYS A 148 -0.73 -34.50 26.11
CA LYS A 148 -0.31 -34.61 24.70
C LYS A 148 -1.12 -33.73 23.75
N ALA A 149 -2.42 -33.57 24.00
CA ALA A 149 -3.25 -32.66 23.22
C ALA A 149 -2.82 -31.19 23.38
N LYS A 150 -2.37 -30.78 24.58
CA LYS A 150 -1.77 -29.45 24.80
C LYS A 150 -0.41 -29.33 24.14
N GLU A 151 0.47 -30.33 24.27
CA GLU A 151 1.80 -30.35 23.63
C GLU A 151 1.69 -30.20 22.11
N HIS A 152 0.90 -31.05 21.45
CA HIS A 152 0.65 -30.94 20.00
C HIS A 152 -0.04 -29.61 19.63
N SER A 153 -0.89 -29.04 20.49
CA SER A 153 -1.51 -27.73 20.22
C SER A 153 -0.52 -26.58 20.28
N ILE A 154 0.53 -26.68 21.11
CA ILE A 154 1.63 -25.69 21.16
C ILE A 154 2.50 -25.85 19.92
N GLU A 155 2.92 -27.08 19.58
CA GLU A 155 3.69 -27.35 18.35
C GLU A 155 2.98 -26.88 17.08
N VAL A 156 1.64 -27.02 17.00
CA VAL A 156 0.84 -26.53 15.87
C VAL A 156 0.81 -24.99 15.81
N GLU A 157 0.81 -24.28 16.95
CA GLU A 157 0.86 -22.82 16.96
C GLU A 157 2.25 -22.28 16.61
N ASP A 158 3.32 -22.86 17.18
CA ASP A 158 4.72 -22.58 16.81
C ASP A 158 4.94 -22.75 15.30
N LEU A 159 4.39 -23.82 14.70
CA LEU A 159 4.50 -24.07 13.26
C LEU A 159 3.67 -23.08 12.41
N LYS A 160 2.55 -22.55 12.92
CA LYS A 160 1.82 -21.44 12.26
C LYS A 160 2.61 -20.15 12.35
N GLU A 161 3.17 -19.78 13.50
CA GLU A 161 3.98 -18.57 13.65
C GLU A 161 5.20 -18.61 12.74
N GLN A 162 5.90 -19.75 12.66
CA GLN A 162 7.01 -19.95 11.72
C GLN A 162 6.57 -19.85 10.26
N LEU A 163 5.38 -20.33 9.90
CA LEU A 163 4.83 -20.18 8.55
C LEU A 163 4.48 -18.72 8.24
N LEU A 164 3.84 -18.01 9.18
CA LEU A 164 3.46 -16.61 9.06
C LEU A 164 4.69 -15.70 8.94
N MET A 165 5.71 -15.93 9.77
CA MET A 165 7.00 -15.25 9.67
C MET A 165 7.70 -15.50 8.33
N ARG A 166 7.64 -16.72 7.78
CA ARG A 166 8.16 -17.02 6.44
C ARG A 166 7.36 -16.34 5.33
N GLN A 167 6.03 -16.26 5.45
CA GLN A 167 5.20 -15.51 4.50
C GLN A 167 5.51 -14.01 4.53
N ALA A 168 5.55 -13.40 5.72
CA ALA A 168 5.93 -12.00 5.89
C ALA A 168 7.33 -11.71 5.33
N THR A 169 8.32 -12.58 5.61
CA THR A 169 9.68 -12.46 5.05
C THR A 169 9.68 -12.54 3.52
N ASN A 170 8.89 -13.43 2.93
CA ASN A 170 8.78 -13.58 1.48
C ASN A 170 8.12 -12.36 0.83
N ILE A 171 7.05 -11.81 1.43
CA ILE A 171 6.41 -10.56 1.00
C ILE A 171 7.42 -9.41 1.03
N THR A 172 8.16 -9.22 2.14
CA THR A 172 9.20 -8.19 2.23
C THR A 172 10.26 -8.34 1.13
N LEU A 173 10.73 -9.57 0.86
CA LEU A 173 11.70 -9.84 -0.21
C LEU A 173 11.14 -9.56 -1.62
N GLN A 174 9.85 -9.82 -1.87
CA GLN A 174 9.16 -9.47 -3.12
C GLN A 174 9.03 -7.96 -3.28
N HIS A 175 8.70 -7.22 -2.22
CA HIS A 175 8.69 -5.76 -2.24
C HIS A 175 10.10 -5.19 -2.51
N SER A 176 11.12 -5.63 -1.79
CA SER A 176 12.50 -5.15 -1.98
C SER A 176 13.09 -5.49 -3.36
N THR A 177 12.72 -6.62 -3.97
CA THR A 177 13.13 -6.94 -5.35
C THR A 177 12.38 -6.09 -6.37
N GLY A 178 11.08 -5.86 -6.20
CA GLY A 178 10.31 -4.93 -7.03
C GLY A 178 10.81 -3.48 -6.93
N GLU A 179 11.27 -3.04 -5.76
CA GLU A 179 11.91 -1.74 -5.57
C GLU A 179 13.31 -1.67 -6.20
N LEU A 180 14.11 -2.74 -6.07
CA LEU A 180 15.42 -2.84 -6.71
C LEU A 180 15.33 -2.75 -8.24
N ASP A 181 14.34 -3.40 -8.86
CA ASP A 181 14.16 -3.35 -10.32
C ASP A 181 13.59 -2.01 -10.80
N ARG A 182 12.75 -1.33 -9.99
CA ARG A 182 12.37 0.08 -10.21
C ARG A 182 13.57 1.03 -10.11
N LEU A 183 14.49 0.79 -9.17
CA LEU A 183 15.73 1.55 -9.01
C LEU A 183 16.67 1.35 -10.20
N LYS A 184 16.90 0.09 -10.62
CA LYS A 184 17.68 -0.22 -11.85
C LYS A 184 17.13 0.54 -13.05
N LYS A 185 15.80 0.53 -13.25
CA LYS A 185 15.18 1.26 -14.36
C LYS A 185 15.41 2.77 -14.24
N LYS A 186 15.25 3.38 -13.06
CA LYS A 186 15.57 4.80 -12.86
C LYS A 186 17.03 5.12 -13.20
N CYS A 187 17.96 4.25 -12.82
CA CYS A 187 19.37 4.41 -13.19
C CYS A 187 19.58 4.33 -14.72
N THR A 188 18.98 3.36 -15.43
CA THR A 188 19.12 3.28 -16.90
C THR A 188 18.46 4.45 -17.61
N ASP A 189 17.32 4.94 -17.12
CA ASP A 189 16.63 6.10 -17.67
C ASP A 189 17.50 7.38 -17.47
N GLN A 190 18.12 7.54 -16.29
CA GLN A 190 19.06 8.64 -16.00
C GLN A 190 20.39 8.55 -16.76
N GLU A 191 20.91 7.33 -16.99
CA GLU A 191 22.09 7.12 -17.83
C GLU A 191 21.85 7.58 -19.27
N GLU A 192 20.64 7.34 -19.81
CA GLU A 192 20.26 7.80 -21.15
C GLU A 192 20.04 9.31 -21.20
N GLU A 193 19.39 9.92 -20.20
CA GLU A 193 19.30 11.38 -20.08
C GLU A 193 20.71 12.03 -20.06
N MET A 194 21.64 11.47 -19.28
CA MET A 194 23.03 11.93 -19.26
C MET A 194 23.75 11.72 -20.60
N ARG A 195 23.44 10.64 -21.33
CA ARG A 195 23.95 10.36 -22.68
C ARG A 195 23.49 11.43 -23.68
N VAL A 196 22.22 11.79 -23.65
CA VAL A 196 21.61 12.86 -24.47
C VAL A 196 22.18 14.23 -24.12
N VAL A 197 22.34 14.55 -22.82
CA VAL A 197 22.98 15.80 -22.38
C VAL A 197 24.43 15.87 -22.88
N HIS A 198 25.20 14.79 -22.77
CA HIS A 198 26.59 14.75 -23.25
C HIS A 198 26.68 14.92 -24.78
N ALA A 199 25.81 14.27 -25.56
CA ALA A 199 25.74 14.45 -27.01
C ALA A 199 25.41 15.90 -27.42
N ASN A 200 24.47 16.53 -26.74
CA ASN A 200 24.15 17.95 -26.95
C ASN A 200 25.33 18.87 -26.61
N LEU A 201 26.08 18.58 -25.55
CA LEU A 201 27.27 19.34 -25.16
C LEU A 201 28.42 19.18 -26.18
N GLN A 202 28.61 17.97 -26.73
CA GLN A 202 29.54 17.76 -27.85
C GLN A 202 29.13 18.54 -29.10
N ALA A 203 27.85 18.52 -29.47
CA ALA A 203 27.34 19.28 -30.63
C ALA A 203 27.50 20.80 -30.47
N GLN A 204 27.26 21.33 -29.27
CA GLN A 204 27.53 22.73 -28.95
C GLN A 204 29.03 23.04 -29.03
N THR A 205 29.90 22.16 -28.51
CA THR A 205 31.36 22.32 -28.57
C THR A 205 31.88 22.34 -30.01
N ALA A 206 31.37 21.46 -30.88
CA ALA A 206 31.67 21.47 -32.31
C ALA A 206 31.21 22.77 -32.99
N THR A 207 29.99 23.23 -32.69
CA THR A 207 29.45 24.50 -33.22
C THR A 207 30.31 25.71 -32.81
N ILE A 208 30.81 25.72 -31.56
CA ILE A 208 31.73 26.76 -31.07
C ILE A 208 33.08 26.69 -31.81
N ALA A 209 33.61 25.48 -32.05
CA ALA A 209 34.85 25.31 -32.81
C ALA A 209 34.73 25.83 -34.25
N ASP A 210 33.65 25.49 -34.96
CA ASP A 210 33.39 25.99 -36.33
C ASP A 210 33.22 27.52 -36.36
N LEU A 211 32.56 28.11 -35.36
CA LEU A 211 32.44 29.57 -35.22
C LEU A 211 33.82 30.23 -34.99
N VAL A 212 34.68 29.64 -34.15
CA VAL A 212 36.05 30.14 -33.92
C VAL A 212 36.88 30.06 -35.20
N ILE A 213 36.84 28.91 -35.91
CA ILE A 213 37.53 28.73 -37.20
C ILE A 213 37.05 29.77 -38.22
N THR A 214 35.73 29.98 -38.30
CA THR A 214 35.12 30.96 -39.21
C THR A 214 35.57 32.38 -38.87
N MET A 215 35.49 32.81 -37.61
CA MET A 215 35.94 34.14 -37.16
C MET A 215 37.44 34.34 -37.40
N GLN A 216 38.25 33.28 -37.24
CA GLN A 216 39.69 33.34 -37.46
C GLN A 216 40.03 33.43 -38.94
N MET A 217 39.35 32.68 -39.82
CA MET A 217 39.41 32.86 -41.28
C MET A 217 39.01 34.28 -41.69
N ASP A 218 37.91 34.81 -41.15
CA ASP A 218 37.44 36.17 -41.41
C ASP A 218 38.49 37.23 -41.02
N SER A 219 39.23 37.00 -39.93
CA SER A 219 40.34 37.85 -39.50
C SER A 219 41.53 37.78 -40.46
N GLU A 220 41.88 36.60 -40.97
CA GLU A 220 42.97 36.40 -41.93
C GLU A 220 42.61 36.93 -43.33
N VAL A 221 41.35 36.81 -43.76
CA VAL A 221 40.85 37.44 -44.99
C VAL A 221 40.96 38.96 -44.90
N LYS A 222 40.57 39.56 -43.75
CA LYS A 222 40.72 41.00 -43.52
C LYS A 222 42.20 41.43 -43.53
N LYS A 223 43.08 40.71 -42.84
CA LYS A 223 44.54 40.96 -42.89
C LYS A 223 45.11 40.86 -44.31
N ARG A 224 44.74 39.82 -45.07
CA ARG A 224 45.15 39.67 -46.48
C ARG A 224 44.65 40.81 -47.36
N SER A 225 43.40 41.24 -47.20
CA SER A 225 42.84 42.36 -47.98
C SER A 225 43.53 43.70 -47.69
N ALA A 226 43.97 43.93 -46.45
CA ALA A 226 44.79 45.09 -46.11
C ALA A 226 46.19 44.98 -46.73
N LEU A 227 46.85 43.82 -46.61
CA LEU A 227 48.17 43.59 -47.19
C LEU A 227 48.16 43.70 -48.73
N ASP A 228 47.10 43.24 -49.39
CA ASP A 228 46.89 43.40 -50.84
C ASP A 228 46.63 44.87 -51.24
N ALA A 229 46.06 45.69 -50.35
CA ALA A 229 45.90 47.13 -50.58
C ALA A 229 47.25 47.86 -50.43
N ASP A 230 48.03 47.54 -49.39
CA ASP A 230 49.38 48.07 -49.19
C ASP A 230 50.32 47.67 -50.34
N LEU A 231 50.23 46.43 -50.83
CA LEU A 231 50.97 45.95 -52.01
C LEU A 231 50.56 46.64 -53.32
N ARG A 232 49.31 47.11 -53.45
CA ARG A 232 48.90 47.96 -54.59
C ARG A 232 49.52 49.35 -54.47
N LEU A 233 49.37 50.00 -53.31
CA LEU A 233 49.98 51.31 -53.05
C LEU A 233 51.51 51.30 -53.26
N ALA A 234 52.19 50.23 -52.85
CA ALA A 234 53.62 50.05 -53.09
C ALA A 234 53.96 49.89 -54.58
N ARG A 235 53.14 49.17 -55.36
CA ARG A 235 53.32 49.07 -56.83
C ARG A 235 53.07 50.40 -57.52
N ASP A 236 52.01 51.11 -57.14
CA ASP A 236 51.68 52.42 -57.69
C ASP A 236 52.81 53.42 -57.42
N GLN A 237 53.40 53.40 -56.21
CA GLN A 237 54.59 54.19 -55.87
C GLN A 237 55.83 53.81 -56.70
N VAL A 238 56.06 52.52 -56.96
CA VAL A 238 57.17 52.06 -57.83
C VAL A 238 56.95 52.56 -59.26
N SER A 239 55.76 52.39 -59.84
CA SER A 239 55.46 52.89 -61.19
C SER A 239 55.53 54.41 -61.29
N ASP A 240 55.18 55.15 -60.24
CA ASP A 240 55.32 56.61 -60.21
C ASP A 240 56.79 57.05 -60.05
N LEU A 241 57.64 56.25 -59.40
CA LEU A 241 59.10 56.45 -59.37
C LEU A 241 59.77 56.09 -60.71
N GLU A 242 59.34 55.01 -61.37
CA GLU A 242 59.77 54.64 -62.73
C GLU A 242 59.40 55.75 -63.72
N ARG A 243 58.18 56.29 -63.66
CA ARG A 243 57.76 57.41 -64.51
C ARG A 243 58.59 58.68 -64.29
N ARG A 244 59.02 58.95 -63.06
CA ARG A 244 59.95 60.05 -62.72
C ARG A 244 61.39 59.76 -63.17
N HIS A 245 61.82 58.51 -63.16
CA HIS A 245 63.12 58.09 -63.69
C HIS A 245 63.19 58.33 -65.20
N ASP A 246 62.20 57.85 -65.95
CA ASP A 246 62.00 58.14 -67.38
C ASP A 246 62.04 59.64 -67.70
N GLU A 247 61.38 60.47 -66.87
CA GLU A 247 61.30 61.91 -67.03
C GLU A 247 62.65 62.61 -66.73
N ASN A 248 63.42 62.08 -65.76
CA ASN A 248 64.79 62.48 -65.47
C ASN A 248 65.80 62.03 -66.56
N GLU A 249 65.64 60.84 -67.15
CA GLU A 249 66.46 60.42 -68.28
C GLU A 249 66.21 61.28 -69.52
N ARG A 250 64.94 61.59 -69.81
CA ARG A 250 64.55 62.48 -70.93
C ARG A 250 65.12 63.89 -70.77
N THR A 251 65.07 64.46 -69.56
CA THR A 251 65.67 65.78 -69.28
C THR A 251 67.20 65.73 -69.31
N THR A 252 67.82 64.66 -68.80
CA THR A 252 69.28 64.44 -68.92
C THR A 252 69.73 64.34 -70.38
N LEU A 253 68.99 63.62 -71.22
CA LEU A 253 69.24 63.54 -72.66
C LEU A 253 69.00 64.89 -73.38
N HIS A 254 68.04 65.70 -72.93
CA HIS A 254 67.84 67.06 -73.43
C HIS A 254 69.04 67.96 -73.10
N LEU A 255 69.44 68.01 -71.84
CA LEU A 255 70.59 68.80 -71.36
C LEU A 255 71.90 68.32 -71.99
N THR A 256 72.05 67.02 -72.27
CA THR A 256 73.22 66.48 -73.00
C THR A 256 73.25 66.97 -74.45
N ARG A 257 72.09 67.03 -75.13
CA ARG A 257 71.98 67.60 -76.48
C ARG A 257 72.21 69.11 -76.49
N GLU A 258 71.69 69.84 -75.52
CA GLU A 258 71.92 71.28 -75.37
C GLU A 258 73.38 71.60 -75.06
N ASN A 259 74.03 70.83 -74.18
CA ASN A 259 75.47 70.95 -73.96
C ASN A 259 76.25 70.65 -75.25
N HIS A 260 75.91 69.62 -76.01
CA HIS A 260 76.58 69.36 -77.29
C HIS A 260 76.34 70.46 -78.33
N ASP A 261 75.14 71.04 -78.38
CA ASP A 261 74.84 72.16 -79.28
C ASP A 261 75.53 73.46 -78.82
N LEU A 262 75.73 73.65 -77.51
CA LEU A 262 76.55 74.71 -76.91
C LEU A 262 78.05 74.49 -77.11
N GLU A 263 78.55 73.25 -77.05
CA GLU A 263 79.91 72.87 -77.43
C GLU A 263 80.15 73.16 -78.91
N LEU A 264 79.23 72.77 -79.80
CA LEU A 264 79.29 73.10 -81.22
C LEU A 264 79.17 74.61 -81.47
N ARG A 265 78.48 75.37 -80.61
CA ARG A 265 78.46 76.85 -80.68
C ARG A 265 79.77 77.45 -80.15
N LEU A 266 80.34 76.93 -79.06
CA LEU A 266 81.65 77.36 -78.53
C LEU A 266 82.79 76.98 -79.46
N GLN A 267 82.69 75.86 -80.17
CA GLN A 267 83.62 75.47 -81.23
C GLN A 267 83.42 76.34 -82.47
N ARG A 268 82.20 76.67 -82.88
CA ARG A 268 81.95 77.65 -83.96
C ARG A 268 82.45 79.05 -83.60
N VAL A 269 82.22 79.51 -82.37
CA VAL A 269 82.74 80.78 -81.83
C VAL A 269 84.25 80.71 -81.62
N GLY A 270 84.82 79.53 -81.34
CA GLY A 270 86.26 79.28 -81.27
C GLY A 270 86.90 79.35 -82.65
N ASP A 271 86.34 78.67 -83.63
CA ASP A 271 86.71 78.77 -85.05
C ASP A 271 86.47 80.17 -85.60
N GLU A 272 85.49 80.92 -85.11
CA GLU A 272 85.23 82.32 -85.46
C GLU A 272 86.13 83.28 -84.71
N LEU A 273 86.60 82.95 -83.50
CA LEU A 273 87.64 83.70 -82.79
C LEU A 273 89.02 83.42 -83.42
N GLN A 274 89.24 82.20 -83.92
CA GLN A 274 90.46 81.78 -84.58
C GLN A 274 90.47 82.20 -86.06
N ARG A 275 89.31 82.29 -86.72
CA ARG A 275 89.11 83.00 -87.99
C ARG A 275 89.16 84.51 -87.80
N THR A 276 88.58 85.13 -86.77
CA THR A 276 88.69 86.58 -86.58
C THR A 276 90.07 86.99 -86.13
N LYS A 277 90.76 86.21 -85.29
CA LYS A 277 92.20 86.34 -85.06
C LYS A 277 92.96 86.12 -86.37
N GLY A 278 92.64 85.09 -87.14
CA GLY A 278 93.17 84.90 -88.50
C GLY A 278 92.92 86.11 -89.41
N LEU A 279 91.77 86.78 -89.29
CA LEU A 279 91.33 88.02 -89.98
C LEU A 279 91.82 89.30 -89.28
N LEU A 280 92.56 89.21 -88.17
CA LEU A 280 93.13 90.33 -87.40
C LEU A 280 94.67 90.27 -87.39
N ASP A 281 95.23 89.08 -87.54
CA ASP A 281 96.56 88.83 -88.11
C ASP A 281 96.50 89.16 -89.62
N ASP A 282 95.47 88.68 -90.34
CA ASP A 282 95.20 89.12 -91.71
C ASP A 282 94.61 90.53 -91.82
N ALA A 283 94.07 91.19 -90.79
CA ALA A 283 93.89 92.66 -90.83
C ALA A 283 95.16 93.37 -90.30
N GLY A 284 96.02 92.67 -89.59
CA GLY A 284 97.44 92.98 -89.50
C GLY A 284 98.11 92.96 -90.88
N THR A 285 97.52 92.32 -91.91
CA THR A 285 97.95 92.39 -93.33
C THR A 285 96.95 93.11 -94.26
N ARG A 286 95.67 93.25 -93.89
CA ARG A 286 94.53 93.83 -94.65
C ARG A 286 93.83 95.01 -93.94
N ALA A 287 94.39 95.56 -92.89
CA ALA A 287 94.41 97.01 -92.65
C ALA A 287 95.76 97.59 -93.11
N LYS A 288 96.80 96.74 -93.29
CA LYS A 288 97.92 97.06 -94.20
C LYS A 288 97.55 96.94 -95.70
N ALA A 289 96.37 96.40 -96.07
CA ALA A 289 95.98 96.14 -97.47
C ALA A 289 94.46 96.01 -97.74
N MET A 290 93.58 96.55 -96.89
CA MET A 290 92.14 96.71 -97.16
C MET A 290 91.52 97.74 -96.19
N GLU A 291 92.08 98.95 -96.17
CA GLU A 291 91.36 100.08 -95.60
C GLU A 291 90.06 100.33 -96.48
N ASP A 292 88.89 99.67 -96.11
CA ASP A 292 87.49 99.45 -96.74
C ASP A 292 86.24 99.03 -95.78
N SER A 293 85.14 98.27 -96.16
CA SER A 293 83.70 98.45 -95.69
C SER A 293 82.54 97.31 -95.64
N GLU A 294 81.58 97.40 -94.65
CA GLU A 294 80.09 97.01 -94.37
C GLU A 294 79.15 95.80 -94.90
N ARG A 295 77.94 95.56 -94.23
CA ARG A 295 76.48 95.19 -94.66
C ARG A 295 75.74 93.82 -94.25
N LYS A 296 74.40 93.72 -93.85
CA LYS A 296 73.34 92.55 -93.91
C LYS A 296 71.92 92.73 -93.13
N ALA A 297 70.89 91.78 -93.15
CA ALA A 297 69.48 91.85 -92.52
C ALA A 297 68.58 90.50 -92.31
N ALA A 298 67.33 90.47 -91.68
CA ALA A 298 66.39 89.26 -91.38
C ALA A 298 64.84 89.50 -90.97
N GLU A 299 63.94 88.47 -90.68
CA GLU A 299 62.39 88.48 -90.51
C GLU A 299 61.61 87.44 -89.52
N GLU A 300 60.23 87.45 -89.32
CA GLU A 300 59.36 86.70 -88.25
C GLU A 300 57.81 86.26 -88.51
N LYS A 301 56.79 86.12 -87.54
CA LYS A 301 56.10 84.94 -86.81
C LYS A 301 54.48 84.89 -86.66
N ARG A 302 53.79 83.84 -86.04
CA ARG A 302 52.27 83.45 -86.00
C ARG A 302 51.77 82.67 -84.66
N LEU A 303 50.54 82.12 -84.20
CA LEU A 303 48.99 82.11 -84.31
C LEU A 303 48.19 81.13 -83.26
N ALA A 304 46.84 81.18 -82.89
CA ALA A 304 46.03 80.25 -81.92
C ALA A 304 44.39 80.28 -81.79
N GLU A 305 43.62 79.35 -81.06
CA GLU A 305 42.07 79.19 -80.89
C GLU A 305 41.39 78.28 -79.68
N ARG A 306 40.00 78.21 -79.43
CA ARG A 306 39.02 77.09 -78.87
C ARG A 306 37.77 77.31 -77.84
N GLU A 307 36.86 76.31 -77.51
CA GLU A 307 35.41 76.29 -76.88
C GLU A 307 35.03 75.19 -75.74
N LEU A 308 33.86 74.74 -75.09
CA LEU A 308 32.29 74.80 -74.91
C LEU A 308 31.76 74.08 -73.52
N LYS A 309 30.54 73.61 -72.97
CA LYS A 309 29.00 73.34 -73.10
C LYS A 309 28.17 72.90 -71.74
N SER A 310 26.80 72.64 -71.63
CA SER A 310 25.86 72.26 -70.40
C SER A 310 24.52 71.36 -70.63
N THR A 311 23.37 71.00 -69.88
CA THR A 311 22.57 70.97 -68.51
C THR A 311 21.19 70.07 -68.60
N ALA A 312 20.09 69.75 -67.77
CA ALA A 312 19.45 69.74 -66.34
C ALA A 312 18.02 68.92 -66.13
N LEU A 313 17.29 68.75 -64.93
CA LEU A 313 15.98 67.92 -64.56
C LEU A 313 15.05 68.46 -63.33
N GLN A 314 13.96 67.94 -62.57
CA GLN A 314 13.02 66.71 -62.30
C GLN A 314 11.70 66.87 -61.29
N ASP A 315 10.83 65.81 -60.96
CA ASP A 315 9.83 65.40 -59.78
C ASP A 315 8.28 65.89 -59.53
N LEU A 316 7.23 65.48 -58.65
CA LEU A 316 6.79 64.56 -57.45
C LEU A 316 5.17 64.38 -57.04
N ASP A 317 4.69 63.69 -55.91
CA ASP A 317 3.38 63.64 -54.99
C ASP A 317 1.98 62.80 -55.21
N ASP A 318 0.86 62.43 -54.39
CA ASP A 318 0.21 62.34 -52.95
C ASP A 318 -1.21 61.48 -52.75
N ALA A 319 -1.88 61.15 -51.54
CA ALA A 319 -3.25 60.40 -51.27
C ALA A 319 -4.01 60.25 -49.79
N GLN A 320 -5.35 59.85 -49.58
CA GLN A 320 -6.16 59.75 -48.22
C GLN A 320 -7.54 58.93 -47.87
N ASN A 321 -7.69 58.33 -46.63
CA ASN A 321 -8.76 58.23 -45.50
C ASN A 321 -10.17 57.44 -45.31
N MET A 322 -10.34 56.75 -44.11
CA MET A 322 -11.53 56.57 -43.12
C MET A 322 -12.68 55.46 -43.12
N VAL A 323 -13.21 54.99 -41.92
CA VAL A 323 -14.39 54.02 -41.66
C VAL A 323 -14.90 53.82 -40.15
N LYS A 324 -16.13 53.26 -39.79
CA LYS A 324 -16.60 52.82 -38.38
C LYS A 324 -18.00 52.06 -38.12
N ARG A 325 -18.03 50.94 -37.31
CA ARG A 325 -18.94 50.43 -36.16
C ARG A 325 -20.40 49.76 -36.19
N GLN A 326 -20.54 48.60 -35.43
CA GLN A 326 -21.57 48.08 -34.41
C GLN A 326 -23.04 47.62 -34.75
N GLN A 327 -23.86 46.79 -33.99
CA GLN A 327 -23.74 45.61 -33.02
C GLN A 327 -25.17 45.05 -32.49
N GLU A 328 -25.32 43.76 -32.01
CA GLU A 328 -26.38 43.08 -31.10
C GLU A 328 -27.75 42.49 -31.68
N GLN A 329 -28.72 41.70 -31.05
CA GLN A 329 -29.07 41.09 -29.70
C GLN A 329 -30.13 39.86 -29.74
N HIS A 330 -30.63 39.22 -28.62
CA HIS A 330 -31.53 37.96 -28.49
C HIS A 330 -32.65 38.02 -27.34
N VAL A 331 -33.47 37.05 -26.75
CA VAL A 331 -33.69 35.54 -26.60
C VAL A 331 -35.07 35.13 -25.83
N HIS A 332 -35.41 33.81 -25.53
CA HIS A 332 -36.24 33.18 -24.38
C HIS A 332 -37.61 32.30 -24.51
N ALA A 333 -38.11 31.54 -23.45
CA ALA A 333 -38.86 30.17 -23.31
C ALA A 333 -40.34 29.94 -22.61
N GLN A 334 -40.90 28.66 -22.31
CA GLN A 334 -41.91 28.09 -21.19
C GLN A 334 -43.39 27.32 -21.32
N SER A 335 -44.02 26.51 -20.30
CA SER A 335 -45.53 25.95 -20.05
C SER A 335 -46.00 24.79 -18.94
N LYS A 336 -47.32 24.55 -18.39
CA LYS A 336 -47.96 23.33 -17.54
C LYS A 336 -49.55 23.19 -17.01
N MET A 337 -50.20 22.03 -16.46
CA MET A 337 -51.60 21.76 -15.71
C MET A 337 -51.88 20.38 -14.82
N GLN A 338 -52.97 19.65 -14.24
CA GLN A 338 -54.53 19.51 -13.88
C GLN A 338 -55.04 18.29 -12.86
N LEU A 339 -56.32 18.10 -12.25
CA LEU A 339 -57.02 17.00 -11.27
C LEU A 339 -58.68 16.88 -11.17
N ASP A 340 -59.66 16.17 -10.40
CA ASP A 340 -60.06 14.86 -9.55
C ASP A 340 -61.64 14.62 -9.00
N MET A 341 -62.21 13.50 -8.30
CA MET A 341 -63.73 13.12 -7.88
C MET A 341 -64.23 11.98 -6.72
N GLU A 342 -65.58 11.68 -6.34
CA GLU A 342 -66.30 10.78 -5.22
C GLU A 342 -67.82 10.10 -5.44
N GLU A 343 -68.81 9.37 -4.70
CA GLU A 343 -69.27 8.56 -3.39
C GLU A 343 -70.66 7.60 -3.40
N GLU A 344 -71.46 7.12 -2.32
CA GLU A 344 -72.37 5.80 -2.24
C GLU A 344 -73.89 5.39 -1.59
N ARG A 345 -74.34 5.12 -0.25
CA ARG A 345 -75.13 3.87 0.40
C ARG A 345 -76.66 3.79 1.08
N GLY A 346 -77.29 2.62 1.63
CA GLY A 346 -78.73 2.39 2.33
C GLY A 346 -79.33 1.02 3.09
N SER A 347 -80.62 0.83 3.68
CA SER A 347 -81.32 -0.39 4.48
C SER A 347 -82.95 -0.40 4.85
N VAL A 348 -83.91 -1.18 5.60
CA VAL A 348 -84.27 -2.36 6.65
C VAL A 348 -85.82 -2.99 6.76
N GLN A 349 -86.36 -3.91 7.72
CA GLN A 349 -87.78 -4.66 7.86
C GLN A 349 -88.44 -5.32 9.26
N THR A 350 -89.72 -5.95 9.44
CA THR A 350 -90.44 -6.59 10.73
C THR A 350 -91.84 -7.52 10.71
N ILE A 351 -92.44 -8.24 11.81
CA ILE A 351 -93.73 -9.19 12.01
C ILE A 351 -94.40 -9.42 13.52
N GLU A 352 -95.42 -10.23 14.14
CA GLU A 352 -96.57 -11.33 14.01
C GLU A 352 -97.55 -11.72 15.33
N VAL A 353 -98.69 -12.58 15.41
CA VAL A 353 -99.69 -12.93 16.62
C VAL A 353 -100.79 -14.19 16.69
N GLN A 354 -101.51 -14.67 17.83
CA GLN A 354 -102.56 -15.88 18.05
C GLN A 354 -103.66 -16.04 19.30
N ALA A 355 -104.69 -17.02 19.45
CA ALA A 355 -105.74 -17.31 20.63
C ALA A 355 -106.76 -18.64 20.77
N LEU A 356 -107.58 -19.00 21.88
CA LEU A 356 -108.63 -20.20 22.09
C LEU A 356 -109.65 -20.40 23.41
N LYS A 357 -110.73 -21.34 23.54
CA LYS A 357 -111.72 -21.70 24.76
C LYS A 357 -112.84 -22.93 24.77
N LYS A 358 -113.52 -23.51 25.89
CA LYS A 358 -114.81 -24.48 25.97
C LYS A 358 -115.85 -24.76 27.25
N GLU A 359 -116.70 -25.88 27.45
CA GLU A 359 -118.04 -26.14 28.28
C GLU A 359 -118.49 -27.56 29.05
N ILE A 360 -119.74 -27.85 29.68
CA ILE A 360 -120.20 -28.99 30.71
C ILE A 360 -121.77 -29.41 31.12
N GLU A 361 -122.19 -30.63 31.73
CA GLU A 361 -123.26 -31.04 32.85
C GLU A 361 -124.53 -32.14 32.88
N SER A 362 -124.85 -32.88 34.03
CA SER A 362 -126.06 -33.62 34.77
C SER A 362 -126.34 -35.18 35.10
N LEU A 363 -127.53 -35.63 35.60
CA LEU A 363 -127.79 -36.86 36.45
C LEU A 363 -127.76 -38.28 35.80
N ASN A 364 -128.07 -38.43 34.50
CA ASN A 364 -127.71 -39.66 33.78
C ASN A 364 -126.19 -39.72 33.56
N ILE A 365 -125.51 -38.55 33.61
CA ILE A 365 -124.08 -38.52 33.84
C ILE A 365 -123.71 -38.93 35.28
N ASP A 366 -124.57 -39.23 36.27
CA ASP A 366 -124.08 -39.76 37.56
C ASP A 366 -123.81 -41.27 37.54
N ILE A 367 -124.69 -42.07 36.92
CA ILE A 367 -124.37 -43.50 36.70
C ILE A 367 -123.39 -43.68 35.54
N ALA A 368 -123.37 -42.77 34.56
CA ALA A 368 -122.24 -42.67 33.64
C ALA A 368 -120.97 -42.28 34.41
N ARG A 369 -120.93 -41.16 35.16
CA ARG A 369 -119.81 -40.75 36.05
C ARG A 369 -119.34 -41.91 36.91
N LEU A 370 -120.17 -42.79 37.46
CA LEU A 370 -119.66 -43.92 38.25
C LEU A 370 -119.00 -45.02 37.39
N ARG A 371 -119.47 -45.27 36.17
CA ARG A 371 -118.82 -46.19 35.21
C ARG A 371 -117.59 -45.56 34.55
N ASP A 372 -117.68 -44.28 34.23
CA ASP A 372 -116.63 -43.43 33.67
C ASP A 372 -115.55 -43.19 34.73
N VAL A 373 -115.88 -43.00 36.00
CA VAL A 373 -114.93 -42.97 37.14
C VAL A 373 -114.29 -44.33 37.32
N LYS A 374 -115.02 -45.45 37.18
CA LYS A 374 -114.35 -46.77 37.17
C LYS A 374 -113.41 -46.89 35.97
N ALA A 375 -113.83 -46.49 34.77
CA ALA A 375 -113.01 -46.55 33.56
C ALA A 375 -111.81 -45.60 33.62
N THR A 376 -111.98 -44.45 34.27
CA THR A 376 -110.94 -43.45 34.59
C THR A 376 -109.99 -44.03 35.61
N VAL A 377 -110.44 -44.60 36.72
CA VAL A 377 -109.57 -45.29 37.69
C VAL A 377 -108.84 -46.49 37.05
N ASP A 378 -109.48 -47.26 36.17
CA ASP A 378 -108.84 -48.34 35.41
C ASP A 378 -107.86 -47.81 34.33
N PHE A 379 -108.05 -46.58 33.84
CA PHE A 379 -107.16 -45.88 32.90
C PHE A 379 -105.97 -45.26 33.64
N ASP A 380 -106.22 -44.50 34.71
CA ASP A 380 -105.25 -43.94 35.64
C ASP A 380 -104.39 -45.04 36.27
N MET A 381 -104.95 -46.20 36.63
CA MET A 381 -104.18 -47.36 37.10
C MET A 381 -103.28 -47.96 36.02
N ARG A 382 -103.64 -47.86 34.74
CA ARG A 382 -102.77 -48.23 33.61
C ARG A 382 -101.71 -47.17 33.35
N ASN A 383 -102.08 -45.89 33.39
CA ASN A 383 -101.17 -44.75 33.25
C ASN A 383 -100.14 -44.72 34.39
N LEU A 384 -100.54 -44.98 35.64
CA LEU A 384 -99.66 -45.14 36.80
C LEU A 384 -98.70 -46.31 36.63
N LYS A 385 -99.16 -47.46 36.11
CA LYS A 385 -98.27 -48.59 35.82
C LYS A 385 -97.29 -48.29 34.69
N GLN A 386 -97.73 -47.58 33.65
CA GLN A 386 -96.86 -47.13 32.56
C GLN A 386 -95.85 -46.07 33.04
N ALA A 387 -96.27 -45.15 33.92
CA ALA A 387 -95.43 -44.14 34.55
C ALA A 387 -94.38 -44.78 35.47
N MET A 388 -94.78 -45.68 36.38
CA MET A 388 -93.83 -46.43 37.23
C MET A 388 -92.87 -47.30 36.40
N SER A 389 -93.31 -47.86 35.28
CA SER A 389 -92.43 -48.60 34.37
C SER A 389 -91.44 -47.70 33.64
N LEU A 390 -91.86 -46.48 33.27
CA LEU A 390 -90.99 -45.47 32.66
C LEU A 390 -89.98 -44.92 33.68
N GLU A 391 -90.44 -44.60 34.90
CA GLU A 391 -89.64 -44.13 36.03
C GLU A 391 -88.60 -45.19 36.44
N SER A 392 -88.98 -46.46 36.51
CA SER A 392 -88.06 -47.58 36.75
C SER A 392 -87.00 -47.71 35.63
N SER A 393 -87.40 -47.54 34.37
CA SER A 393 -86.47 -47.52 33.23
C SER A 393 -85.53 -46.31 33.26
N GLN A 394 -86.03 -45.12 33.64
CA GLN A 394 -85.23 -43.90 33.82
C GLN A 394 -84.24 -44.06 34.99
N LEU A 395 -84.67 -44.63 36.12
CA LEU A 395 -83.81 -44.90 37.27
C LEU A 395 -82.71 -45.91 36.94
N MET A 396 -83.00 -46.94 36.15
CA MET A 396 -81.98 -47.85 35.61
C MET A 396 -81.01 -47.16 34.64
N GLN A 397 -81.50 -46.24 33.80
CA GLN A 397 -80.65 -45.44 32.90
C GLN A 397 -79.73 -44.49 33.70
N CYS A 398 -80.25 -43.77 34.68
CA CYS A 398 -79.48 -42.91 35.58
C CYS A 398 -78.45 -43.72 36.38
N LYS A 399 -78.80 -44.92 36.84
CA LYS A 399 -77.85 -45.84 37.50
C LYS A 399 -76.69 -46.22 36.58
N ALA A 400 -76.98 -46.63 35.34
CA ALA A 400 -75.95 -46.99 34.37
C ALA A 400 -75.05 -45.80 34.01
N GLN A 401 -75.60 -44.59 33.93
CA GLN A 401 -74.83 -43.35 33.75
C GLN A 401 -73.91 -43.07 34.95
N LEU A 402 -74.39 -43.23 36.19
CA LEU A 402 -73.56 -43.07 37.39
C LEU A 402 -72.41 -44.09 37.44
N GLU A 403 -72.67 -45.35 37.10
CA GLU A 403 -71.63 -46.38 36.98
C GLU A 403 -70.59 -46.04 35.89
N GLU A 404 -71.02 -45.46 34.78
CA GLU A 404 -70.09 -44.96 33.74
C GLU A 404 -69.28 -43.73 34.20
N PHE A 405 -69.88 -42.80 34.93
CA PHE A 405 -69.18 -41.63 35.50
C PHE A 405 -68.13 -42.05 36.53
N VAL A 406 -68.44 -42.97 37.45
CA VAL A 406 -67.47 -43.53 38.41
C VAL A 406 -66.31 -44.22 37.70
N ARG A 407 -66.59 -44.93 36.59
CA ARG A 407 -65.52 -45.54 35.77
C ARG A 407 -64.66 -44.49 35.06
N LYS A 408 -65.24 -43.36 34.62
CA LYS A 408 -64.50 -42.25 34.00
C LYS A 408 -63.60 -41.54 35.03
N ASP A 409 -64.14 -41.18 36.18
CA ASP A 409 -63.39 -40.57 37.30
C ASP A 409 -62.18 -41.42 37.72
N PHE A 410 -62.37 -42.73 37.87
CA PHE A 410 -61.27 -43.65 38.19
C PHE A 410 -60.16 -43.67 37.11
N MET A 411 -60.53 -43.69 35.82
CA MET A 411 -59.55 -43.65 34.73
C MET A 411 -58.85 -42.28 34.62
N GLU A 412 -59.57 -41.19 34.87
CA GLU A 412 -59.02 -39.83 34.87
C GLU A 412 -58.06 -39.62 36.03
N LYS A 413 -58.36 -40.19 37.20
CA LYS A 413 -57.46 -40.24 38.35
C LYS A 413 -56.18 -41.02 38.05
N GLN A 414 -56.27 -42.21 37.46
CA GLN A 414 -55.07 -42.96 37.03
C GLN A 414 -54.22 -42.15 36.03
N ARG A 415 -54.87 -41.44 35.10
CA ARG A 415 -54.18 -40.54 34.15
C ARG A 415 -53.52 -39.36 34.84
N PHE A 416 -54.15 -38.78 35.87
CA PHE A 416 -53.57 -37.72 36.68
C PHE A 416 -52.36 -38.22 37.48
N ASP A 417 -52.43 -39.40 38.09
CA ASP A 417 -51.32 -40.02 38.81
C ASP A 417 -50.13 -40.30 37.87
N LEU A 418 -50.36 -40.76 36.64
CA LEU A 418 -49.33 -40.90 35.61
C LEU A 418 -48.69 -39.55 35.23
N LEU A 419 -49.51 -38.53 34.92
CA LEU A 419 -49.02 -37.18 34.59
C LEU A 419 -48.25 -36.53 35.75
N SER A 420 -48.63 -36.81 37.00
CA SER A 420 -47.92 -36.37 38.20
C SER A 420 -46.52 -37.02 38.32
N ASN A 421 -46.43 -38.32 38.02
CA ASN A 421 -45.15 -39.03 37.98
C ASN A 421 -44.25 -38.56 36.82
N GLU A 422 -44.82 -38.32 35.63
CA GLU A 422 -44.11 -37.73 34.48
C GLU A 422 -43.60 -36.33 34.81
N LYS A 423 -44.43 -35.47 35.39
CA LYS A 423 -44.04 -34.14 35.88
C LYS A 423 -42.87 -34.24 36.86
N GLY A 424 -42.96 -35.10 37.88
CA GLY A 424 -41.89 -35.27 38.87
C GLY A 424 -40.60 -35.85 38.26
N ALA A 425 -40.68 -36.60 37.16
CA ALA A 425 -39.51 -37.04 36.39
C ALA A 425 -38.90 -35.91 35.53
N VAL A 426 -39.71 -34.99 35.00
CA VAL A 426 -39.25 -33.78 34.30
C VAL A 426 -38.61 -32.80 35.28
N GLU A 427 -39.22 -32.52 36.43
CA GLU A 427 -38.67 -31.62 37.46
C GLU A 427 -37.28 -32.09 37.93
N LYS A 428 -37.08 -33.40 38.14
CA LYS A 428 -35.77 -33.98 38.45
C LYS A 428 -34.74 -33.81 37.32
N LYS A 429 -35.16 -33.88 36.05
CA LYS A 429 -34.28 -33.62 34.89
C LYS A 429 -33.90 -32.14 34.79
N VAL A 430 -34.83 -31.23 35.07
CA VAL A 430 -34.56 -29.78 35.11
C VAL A 430 -33.53 -29.47 36.18
N MET A 431 -33.72 -29.92 37.42
CA MET A 431 -32.75 -29.72 38.51
C MET A 431 -31.35 -30.29 38.18
N ALA A 432 -31.28 -31.44 37.50
CA ALA A 432 -30.01 -32.02 37.07
C ALA A 432 -29.30 -31.18 35.99
N LEU A 433 -30.05 -30.62 35.03
CA LEU A 433 -29.52 -29.73 33.99
C LEU A 433 -29.11 -28.36 34.57
N GLU A 434 -29.87 -27.82 35.53
CA GLU A 434 -29.52 -26.59 36.26
C GLU A 434 -28.23 -26.77 37.05
N ALA A 435 -28.05 -27.91 37.73
CA ALA A 435 -26.81 -28.25 38.42
C ALA A 435 -25.62 -28.34 37.44
N GLN A 436 -25.78 -29.03 36.30
CA GLN A 436 -24.74 -29.11 35.26
C GLN A 436 -24.38 -27.75 34.68
N LEU A 437 -25.38 -26.89 34.41
CA LEU A 437 -25.16 -25.51 33.96
C LEU A 437 -24.41 -24.69 35.00
N GLN A 438 -24.70 -24.85 36.28
CA GLN A 438 -24.00 -24.14 37.36
C GLN A 438 -22.55 -24.62 37.52
N THR A 439 -22.27 -25.92 37.36
CA THR A 439 -20.90 -26.45 37.29
C THR A 439 -20.13 -25.84 36.12
N MET A 440 -20.66 -25.91 34.89
CA MET A 440 -20.01 -25.34 33.71
C MET A 440 -19.77 -23.82 33.84
N ARG A 441 -20.68 -23.08 34.48
CA ARG A 441 -20.48 -21.65 34.78
C ARG A 441 -19.33 -21.41 35.76
N SER A 442 -19.16 -22.27 36.77
CA SER A 442 -18.05 -22.18 37.72
C SER A 442 -16.71 -22.55 37.08
N GLU A 443 -16.71 -23.55 36.19
CA GLU A 443 -15.53 -23.91 35.40
C GLU A 443 -15.14 -22.78 34.46
N GLU A 444 -16.09 -22.22 33.71
CA GLU A 444 -15.87 -21.11 32.78
C GLU A 444 -15.35 -19.85 33.48
N MET A 445 -15.87 -19.52 34.66
CA MET A 445 -15.38 -18.43 35.50
C MET A 445 -13.89 -18.61 35.83
N GLY A 446 -13.48 -19.80 36.27
CA GLY A 446 -12.07 -20.12 36.50
C GLY A 446 -11.20 -20.08 35.24
N ARG A 447 -11.74 -20.41 34.05
CA ARG A 447 -11.02 -20.25 32.77
C ARG A 447 -10.82 -18.79 32.40
N VAL A 448 -11.77 -17.91 32.74
CA VAL A 448 -11.64 -16.46 32.53
C VAL A 448 -10.62 -15.86 33.50
N GLU A 449 -10.73 -16.18 34.80
CA GLU A 449 -9.78 -15.72 35.82
C GLU A 449 -8.32 -16.12 35.49
N GLN A 450 -8.09 -17.36 35.03
CA GLN A 450 -6.76 -17.79 34.59
C GLN A 450 -6.28 -17.00 33.37
N ARG A 451 -7.15 -16.75 32.37
CA ARG A 451 -6.78 -15.96 31.18
C ARG A 451 -6.43 -14.52 31.53
N ASP A 452 -7.15 -13.90 32.46
CA ASP A 452 -6.88 -12.54 32.89
C ASP A 452 -5.55 -12.46 33.67
N ALA A 453 -5.22 -13.50 34.46
CA ALA A 453 -3.90 -13.64 35.09
C ALA A 453 -2.77 -13.84 34.06
N ASP A 454 -2.95 -14.71 33.06
CA ASP A 454 -1.99 -14.93 31.97
C ASP A 454 -1.74 -13.63 31.16
N ILE A 455 -2.80 -12.85 30.93
CA ILE A 455 -2.72 -11.54 30.25
C ILE A 455 -1.90 -10.53 31.07
N LEU A 456 -2.06 -10.50 32.40
CA LEU A 456 -1.28 -9.60 33.27
C LEU A 456 0.22 -9.96 33.29
N ASP A 457 0.56 -11.25 33.38
CA ASP A 457 1.95 -11.73 33.28
C ASP A 457 2.59 -11.40 31.91
N LEU A 458 1.83 -11.49 30.82
CA LEU A 458 2.28 -11.03 29.50
C LEU A 458 2.52 -9.52 29.43
N TYR A 459 1.71 -8.70 30.12
CA TYR A 459 1.95 -7.25 30.22
C TYR A 459 3.22 -6.92 31.03
N GLU A 460 3.46 -7.60 32.17
CA GLU A 460 4.66 -7.38 32.98
C GLU A 460 5.94 -7.79 32.22
N LYS A 461 5.93 -8.94 31.54
CA LYS A 461 7.03 -9.38 30.67
C LYS A 461 7.28 -8.41 29.52
N LYS A 462 6.23 -7.84 28.93
CA LYS A 462 6.33 -6.81 27.89
C LYS A 462 6.97 -5.52 28.41
N GLU A 463 6.65 -5.09 29.63
CA GLU A 463 7.34 -3.96 30.26
C GLU A 463 8.84 -4.24 30.47
N GLU A 464 9.21 -5.38 31.06
CA GLU A 464 10.63 -5.68 31.33
C GLU A 464 11.46 -5.77 30.03
N VAL A 465 10.91 -6.36 28.96
CA VAL A 465 11.53 -6.31 27.62
C VAL A 465 11.68 -4.87 27.11
N GLY A 466 10.73 -3.98 27.40
CA GLY A 466 10.83 -2.55 27.12
C GLY A 466 11.96 -1.87 27.92
N ARG A 467 12.04 -2.12 29.22
CA ARG A 467 13.09 -1.59 30.13
C ARG A 467 14.48 -2.07 29.70
N LEU A 468 14.61 -3.34 29.30
CA LEU A 468 15.87 -3.91 28.80
C LEU A 468 16.29 -3.31 27.45
N LYS A 469 15.35 -3.12 26.51
CA LYS A 469 15.62 -2.46 25.23
C LYS A 469 16.07 -1.01 25.42
N ALA A 470 15.39 -0.24 26.28
CA ALA A 470 15.79 1.13 26.62
C ALA A 470 17.23 1.17 27.18
N ARG A 471 17.53 0.31 28.16
CA ARG A 471 18.88 0.22 28.76
C ARG A 471 19.96 -0.15 27.74
N ASN A 472 19.65 -1.00 26.76
CA ASN A 472 20.60 -1.36 25.69
C ASN A 472 20.83 -0.20 24.73
N ILE A 473 19.76 0.47 24.27
CA ILE A 473 19.82 1.65 23.40
C ILE A 473 20.60 2.78 24.08
N ASP A 474 20.36 3.04 25.36
CA ASP A 474 21.12 4.03 26.14
C ASP A 474 22.62 3.66 26.23
N GLY A 475 22.95 2.37 26.40
CA GLY A 475 24.33 1.88 26.42
C GLY A 475 25.05 2.02 25.08
N GLU A 476 24.40 1.61 23.98
CA GLU A 476 24.91 1.73 22.61
C GLU A 476 25.10 3.19 22.21
N ASN A 477 24.11 4.05 22.50
CA ASN A 477 24.22 5.50 22.31
C ASN A 477 25.38 6.08 23.13
N HIS A 478 25.57 5.67 24.38
CA HIS A 478 26.67 6.16 25.23
C HIS A 478 28.05 5.71 24.71
N HIS A 479 28.13 4.54 24.07
CA HIS A 479 29.34 4.07 23.40
C HIS A 479 29.65 4.92 22.15
N ILE A 480 28.69 5.05 21.23
CA ILE A 480 28.80 5.85 20.00
C ILE A 480 29.14 7.31 20.31
N ILE A 481 28.48 7.92 21.31
CA ILE A 481 28.77 9.30 21.75
C ILE A 481 30.22 9.44 22.24
N ASN A 482 30.79 8.42 22.88
CA ASN A 482 32.17 8.47 23.33
C ASN A 482 33.17 8.24 22.19
N GLU A 483 32.86 7.40 21.19
CA GLU A 483 33.67 7.28 19.96
C GLU A 483 33.66 8.56 19.11
N LEU A 484 32.50 9.22 18.98
CA LEU A 484 32.38 10.53 18.34
C LEU A 484 33.16 11.61 19.11
N ARG A 485 33.24 11.52 20.45
CA ARG A 485 34.06 12.43 21.27
C ARG A 485 35.56 12.16 21.16
N THR A 486 36.02 10.92 21.02
CA THR A 486 37.45 10.62 20.83
C THR A 486 37.91 11.00 19.44
N THR A 487 37.15 10.66 18.39
CA THR A 487 37.44 11.07 17.01
C THR A 487 37.42 12.58 16.83
N SER A 488 36.44 13.30 17.41
CA SER A 488 36.42 14.77 17.40
C SER A 488 37.67 15.39 18.05
N LYS A 489 38.15 14.85 19.19
CA LYS A 489 39.41 15.29 19.82
C LYS A 489 40.65 15.05 18.95
N VAL A 490 40.69 13.94 18.21
CA VAL A 490 41.79 13.67 17.26
C VAL A 490 41.76 14.68 16.12
N LEU A 491 40.60 14.94 15.51
CA LEU A 491 40.43 15.94 14.46
C LEU A 491 40.79 17.35 14.94
N GLU A 492 40.36 17.73 16.16
CA GLU A 492 40.79 18.98 16.79
C GLU A 492 42.31 19.11 16.95
N SER A 493 43.00 18.01 17.28
CA SER A 493 44.47 18.02 17.41
C SER A 493 45.16 18.18 16.04
N GLN A 494 44.66 17.49 15.01
CA GLN A 494 45.16 17.62 13.64
C GLN A 494 44.93 19.04 13.09
N VAL A 495 43.77 19.65 13.35
CA VAL A 495 43.48 21.04 12.96
C VAL A 495 44.37 22.06 13.70
N LYS A 496 44.80 21.78 14.95
CA LYS A 496 45.78 22.61 15.67
C LYS A 496 47.18 22.46 15.08
N GLU A 497 47.58 21.24 14.73
CA GLU A 497 48.90 20.97 14.14
C GLU A 497 49.04 21.51 12.70
N LEU A 498 48.03 21.35 11.85
CA LEU A 498 48.00 21.95 10.51
C LEU A 498 48.03 23.49 10.55
N LYS A 499 47.43 24.11 11.58
CA LYS A 499 47.55 25.57 11.79
C LYS A 499 48.94 26.00 12.22
N LEU A 500 49.63 25.19 13.03
CA LEU A 500 51.02 25.45 13.41
C LEU A 500 51.94 25.34 12.18
N GLN A 501 51.80 24.27 11.39
CA GLN A 501 52.57 24.06 10.16
C GLN A 501 52.34 25.18 9.13
N LEU A 502 51.10 25.67 8.98
CA LEU A 502 50.79 26.82 8.13
C LEU A 502 51.48 28.10 8.62
N GLN A 503 51.49 28.34 9.94
CA GLN A 503 52.15 29.50 10.54
C GLN A 503 53.68 29.40 10.41
N ASP A 504 54.26 28.21 10.56
CA ASP A 504 55.69 27.98 10.35
C ASP A 504 56.08 28.27 8.88
N GLU A 505 55.30 27.79 7.90
CA GLU A 505 55.47 28.12 6.47
C GLU A 505 55.31 29.62 6.18
N GLU A 506 54.35 30.32 6.80
CA GLU A 506 54.24 31.78 6.68
C GLU A 506 55.51 32.49 7.19
N THR A 507 56.11 32.02 8.29
CA THR A 507 57.38 32.59 8.77
C THR A 507 58.56 32.20 7.88
N ALA A 508 58.62 30.98 7.35
CA ALA A 508 59.67 30.53 6.44
C ALA A 508 59.64 31.33 5.13
N LYS A 509 58.45 31.52 4.54
CA LYS A 509 58.22 32.40 3.40
C LYS A 509 58.66 33.84 3.71
N SER A 510 58.29 34.38 4.87
CA SER A 510 58.71 35.74 5.27
C SER A 510 60.22 35.86 5.55
N GLN A 511 60.93 34.76 5.85
CA GLN A 511 62.39 34.73 5.94
C GLN A 511 63.03 34.66 4.55
N LEU A 512 62.51 33.83 3.63
CA LEU A 512 62.95 33.75 2.24
C LEU A 512 62.75 35.08 1.50
N GLU A 513 61.63 35.78 1.71
CA GLU A 513 61.35 37.10 1.13
C GLU A 513 62.33 38.18 1.65
N LYS A 514 62.73 38.10 2.93
CA LYS A 514 63.80 38.95 3.49
C LYS A 514 65.18 38.59 2.92
N HIS A 515 65.48 37.30 2.75
CA HIS A 515 66.73 36.85 2.13
C HIS A 515 66.83 37.34 0.69
N TRP A 516 65.78 37.12 -0.11
CA TRP A 516 65.68 37.57 -1.49
C TRP A 516 65.80 39.09 -1.64
N THR A 517 65.18 39.87 -0.76
CA THR A 517 65.35 41.34 -0.78
C THR A 517 66.76 41.76 -0.37
N MET A 518 67.41 41.09 0.58
CA MET A 518 68.82 41.33 0.91
C MET A 518 69.78 40.95 -0.22
N GLU A 519 69.55 39.83 -0.91
CA GLU A 519 70.32 39.42 -2.09
C GLU A 519 70.10 40.38 -3.27
N MET A 520 68.86 40.80 -3.52
CA MET A 520 68.52 41.79 -4.54
C MET A 520 69.22 43.13 -4.27
N GLU A 521 69.23 43.63 -3.03
CA GLU A 521 69.98 44.85 -2.68
C GLU A 521 71.51 44.62 -2.73
N HIS A 522 72.01 43.44 -2.38
CA HIS A 522 73.43 43.13 -2.54
C HIS A 522 73.87 43.09 -4.01
N VAL A 523 73.06 42.49 -4.89
CA VAL A 523 73.29 42.46 -6.34
C VAL A 523 73.17 43.87 -6.93
N LYS A 524 72.19 44.68 -6.52
CA LYS A 524 72.12 46.10 -6.89
C LYS A 524 73.37 46.86 -6.45
N ALA A 525 73.86 46.65 -5.22
CA ALA A 525 75.05 47.31 -4.70
C ALA A 525 76.33 46.87 -5.43
N GLN A 526 76.48 45.57 -5.72
CA GLN A 526 77.57 45.07 -6.57
C GLN A 526 77.51 45.68 -7.97
N LEU A 527 76.33 45.68 -8.61
CA LEU A 527 76.16 46.21 -9.95
C LEU A 527 76.41 47.73 -9.99
N ALA A 528 75.94 48.48 -8.99
CA ALA A 528 76.23 49.91 -8.83
C ALA A 528 77.73 50.20 -8.59
N GLY A 529 78.46 49.29 -7.93
CA GLY A 529 79.92 49.36 -7.80
C GLY A 529 80.68 48.97 -9.09
N GLN A 530 80.12 48.05 -9.88
CA GLN A 530 80.68 47.61 -11.15
C GLN A 530 80.40 48.59 -12.30
N ILE A 531 79.26 49.29 -12.31
CA ILE A 531 78.86 50.23 -13.38
C ILE A 531 79.95 51.30 -13.63
N PRO A 532 80.54 51.98 -12.63
CA PRO A 532 81.66 52.90 -12.84
C PRO A 532 82.90 52.23 -13.43
N GLN A 533 83.20 50.98 -13.04
CA GLN A 533 84.36 50.23 -13.54
C GLN A 533 84.15 49.75 -14.99
N LEU A 534 82.94 49.28 -15.32
CA LEU A 534 82.53 48.90 -16.67
C LEU A 534 82.44 50.12 -17.59
N ALA A 535 81.95 51.26 -17.09
CA ALA A 535 81.96 52.52 -17.83
C ALA A 535 83.39 53.03 -18.08
N ALA A 536 84.29 52.93 -17.09
CA ALA A 536 85.71 53.25 -17.27
C ALA A 536 86.39 52.30 -18.27
N ALA A 537 86.14 50.99 -18.19
CA ALA A 537 86.67 49.99 -19.12
C ALA A 537 86.12 50.15 -20.54
N ALA A 538 84.84 50.51 -20.68
CA ALA A 538 84.23 50.87 -21.97
C ALA A 538 84.87 52.15 -22.53
N THR A 539 85.10 53.17 -21.70
CA THR A 539 85.78 54.42 -22.08
C THR A 539 87.22 54.16 -22.53
N GLN A 540 87.94 53.24 -21.87
CA GLN A 540 89.29 52.81 -22.28
C GLN A 540 89.26 52.01 -23.59
N ARG A 541 88.26 51.16 -23.81
CA ARG A 541 88.07 50.42 -25.09
C ARG A 541 87.55 51.31 -26.23
N TYR A 542 86.99 52.48 -25.93
CA TYR A 542 86.48 53.45 -26.90
C TYR A 542 87.55 54.10 -27.79
N GLN A 543 88.83 53.75 -27.60
CA GLN A 543 89.92 54.11 -28.52
C GLN A 543 89.86 53.37 -29.88
N SER A 544 88.90 52.44 -30.07
CA SER A 544 88.52 51.90 -31.37
C SER A 544 86.99 51.91 -31.53
N SER A 545 86.48 52.67 -32.48
CA SER A 545 85.03 52.88 -32.66
C SER A 545 84.26 51.59 -32.97
N VAL A 546 84.88 50.64 -33.67
CA VAL A 546 84.24 49.37 -34.07
C VAL A 546 83.82 48.52 -32.86
N ALA A 547 84.56 48.62 -31.74
CA ALA A 547 84.28 47.85 -30.53
C ALA A 547 83.10 48.41 -29.70
N SER A 548 82.74 49.68 -29.89
CA SER A 548 81.59 50.32 -29.21
C SER A 548 80.28 49.65 -29.62
N ASP A 549 80.03 49.62 -30.92
CA ASP A 549 78.67 49.39 -31.43
C ASP A 549 78.27 47.91 -31.34
N GLU A 550 79.25 47.00 -31.39
CA GLU A 550 79.04 45.57 -31.14
C GLU A 550 78.73 45.28 -29.65
N TRP A 551 79.35 46.03 -28.73
CA TRP A 551 79.05 45.91 -27.29
C TRP A 551 77.68 46.51 -26.96
N LYS A 552 77.39 47.69 -27.51
CA LYS A 552 76.08 48.32 -27.38
C LYS A 552 74.96 47.40 -27.89
N ARG A 553 75.10 46.84 -29.10
CA ARG A 553 74.13 45.90 -29.66
C ARG A 553 73.90 44.69 -28.75
N ARG A 554 74.95 44.10 -28.17
CA ARG A 554 74.78 42.98 -27.21
C ARG A 554 74.05 43.38 -25.93
N CYS A 555 74.26 44.60 -25.42
CA CYS A 555 73.49 45.12 -24.29
C CYS A 555 72.02 45.34 -24.67
N ASP A 556 71.76 45.96 -25.82
CA ASP A 556 70.40 46.20 -26.33
C ASP A 556 69.64 44.86 -26.57
N ASP A 557 70.31 43.85 -27.16
CA ASP A 557 69.78 42.49 -27.36
C ASP A 557 69.44 41.79 -26.02
N MET A 558 70.30 41.94 -25.00
CA MET A 558 70.11 41.33 -23.69
C MET A 558 68.97 42.00 -22.91
N VAL A 559 68.86 43.33 -22.97
CA VAL A 559 67.72 44.07 -22.41
C VAL A 559 66.42 43.71 -23.14
N GLY A 560 66.47 43.52 -24.46
CA GLY A 560 65.35 43.03 -25.25
C GLY A 560 64.83 41.67 -24.76
N LYS A 561 65.73 40.70 -24.58
CA LYS A 561 65.37 39.35 -24.07
C LYS A 561 64.76 39.38 -22.68
N LEU A 562 65.41 40.04 -21.72
CA LEU A 562 64.92 40.14 -20.34
C LEU A 562 63.55 40.84 -20.29
N LYS A 563 63.31 41.80 -21.19
CA LYS A 563 62.01 42.45 -21.32
C LYS A 563 60.94 41.47 -21.86
N THR A 564 61.22 40.73 -22.93
CA THR A 564 60.26 39.73 -23.45
C THR A 564 59.98 38.62 -22.44
N GLU A 565 61.00 38.11 -21.74
CA GLU A 565 60.84 37.08 -20.71
C GLU A 565 59.95 37.56 -19.54
N TYR A 566 60.07 38.84 -19.15
CA TYR A 566 59.20 39.46 -18.15
C TYR A 566 57.77 39.68 -18.65
N GLU A 567 57.61 40.13 -19.90
CA GLU A 567 56.30 40.36 -20.52
C GLU A 567 55.53 39.03 -20.69
N ASP A 568 56.19 37.96 -21.14
CA ASP A 568 55.62 36.60 -21.25
C ASP A 568 55.24 36.04 -19.87
N ALA A 569 56.13 36.17 -18.86
CA ALA A 569 55.86 35.71 -17.50
C ALA A 569 54.67 36.45 -16.86
N TRP A 570 54.54 37.76 -17.11
CA TRP A 570 53.42 38.57 -16.65
C TRP A 570 52.10 38.17 -17.33
N VAL A 571 52.11 37.93 -18.65
CA VAL A 571 50.92 37.42 -19.37
C VAL A 571 50.49 36.06 -18.81
N LEU A 572 51.45 35.14 -18.59
CA LEU A 572 51.16 33.81 -18.07
C LEU A 572 50.59 33.84 -16.64
N GLU A 573 51.13 34.67 -15.75
CA GLU A 573 50.58 34.77 -14.39
C GLU A 573 49.24 35.49 -14.36
N LYS A 574 49.03 36.50 -15.22
CA LYS A 574 47.72 37.13 -15.41
C LYS A 574 46.66 36.12 -15.89
N GLN A 575 47.03 35.22 -16.80
CA GLN A 575 46.16 34.13 -17.26
C GLN A 575 45.83 33.15 -16.10
N LYS A 576 46.85 32.71 -15.34
CA LYS A 576 46.65 31.84 -14.16
C LYS A 576 45.81 32.50 -13.06
N SER A 577 45.94 33.81 -12.86
CA SER A 577 45.11 34.55 -11.90
C SER A 577 43.65 34.57 -12.36
N GLY A 578 43.39 34.87 -13.63
CA GLY A 578 42.03 34.85 -14.19
C GLY A 578 41.39 33.45 -14.18
N GLN A 579 42.18 32.39 -14.38
CA GLN A 579 41.69 31.00 -14.25
C GLN A 579 41.31 30.65 -12.80
N ARG A 580 42.13 31.06 -11.81
CA ARG A 580 41.82 30.86 -10.38
C ARG A 580 40.57 31.64 -9.95
N GLU A 581 40.42 32.87 -10.44
CA GLU A 581 39.25 33.70 -10.18
C GLU A 581 37.97 33.12 -10.81
N ALA A 582 38.04 32.66 -12.07
CA ALA A 582 36.92 32.00 -12.75
C ALA A 582 36.45 30.73 -12.01
N ALA A 583 37.38 29.85 -11.64
CA ALA A 583 37.07 28.64 -10.87
C ALA A 583 36.39 28.96 -9.54
N TRP A 584 36.86 29.98 -8.81
CA TRP A 584 36.23 30.43 -7.56
C TRP A 584 34.79 30.94 -7.78
N TYR A 585 34.53 31.63 -8.89
CA TYR A 585 33.16 32.03 -9.25
C TYR A 585 32.26 30.87 -9.70
N ASP A 586 32.82 29.76 -10.19
CA ASP A 586 32.06 28.55 -10.50
C ASP A 586 31.74 27.74 -9.22
N ASP A 587 32.73 27.48 -8.38
CA ASP A 587 32.56 26.84 -7.06
C ASP A 587 31.55 27.59 -6.19
N LYS A 588 31.62 28.93 -6.18
CA LYS A 588 30.64 29.77 -5.48
C LYS A 588 29.23 29.57 -6.02
N ARG A 589 29.04 29.51 -7.34
CA ARG A 589 27.72 29.31 -7.96
C ARG A 589 27.17 27.90 -7.77
N GLU A 590 28.05 26.91 -7.62
CA GLU A 590 27.67 25.55 -7.19
C GLU A 590 27.15 25.56 -5.75
N LEU A 591 27.90 26.13 -4.81
CA LEU A 591 27.49 26.25 -3.41
C LEU A 591 26.19 27.06 -3.24
N GLU A 592 26.01 28.17 -3.96
CA GLU A 592 24.78 28.95 -3.94
C GLU A 592 23.56 28.14 -4.46
N ARG A 593 23.75 27.27 -5.45
CA ARG A 593 22.71 26.33 -5.89
C ARG A 593 22.41 25.27 -4.83
N GLN A 594 23.42 24.66 -4.24
CA GLN A 594 23.24 23.63 -3.20
C GLN A 594 22.52 24.18 -1.97
N ILE A 595 22.89 25.38 -1.50
CA ILE A 595 22.19 26.08 -0.41
C ILE A 595 20.71 26.30 -0.76
N LYS A 596 20.40 26.69 -2.01
CA LYS A 596 19.03 26.91 -2.46
C LYS A 596 18.21 25.61 -2.53
N THR A 597 18.80 24.51 -3.03
CA THR A 597 18.18 23.18 -3.02
C THR A 597 17.88 22.74 -1.59
N ASN A 598 18.88 22.75 -0.71
CA ASN A 598 18.75 22.31 0.68
C ASN A 598 17.75 23.18 1.48
N SER A 599 17.63 24.47 1.16
CA SER A 599 16.58 25.33 1.72
C SER A 599 15.19 24.89 1.25
N SER A 600 15.01 24.58 -0.04
CA SER A 600 13.72 24.12 -0.55
C SER A 600 13.32 22.73 -0.04
N GLU A 601 14.28 21.85 0.21
CA GLU A 601 14.07 20.55 0.85
C GLU A 601 13.68 20.72 2.32
N LYS A 602 14.37 21.59 3.07
CA LYS A 602 13.97 21.97 4.44
C LYS A 602 12.55 22.54 4.48
N ASP A 603 12.19 23.41 3.55
CA ASP A 603 10.84 24.01 3.49
C ASP A 603 9.75 23.00 3.08
N PHE A 604 10.11 21.94 2.34
CA PHE A 604 9.23 20.80 2.09
C PHE A 604 9.06 19.94 3.35
N LEU A 605 10.16 19.54 3.99
CA LEU A 605 10.14 18.73 5.22
C LEU A 605 9.37 19.42 6.36
N ASN A 606 9.54 20.73 6.54
CA ASN A 606 8.76 21.50 7.52
C ASN A 606 7.25 21.42 7.26
N LYS A 607 6.81 21.49 5.99
CA LYS A 607 5.39 21.40 5.62
C LYS A 607 4.83 20.00 5.84
N GLU A 608 5.61 18.96 5.54
CA GLU A 608 5.20 17.57 5.78
C GLU A 608 5.14 17.26 7.28
N ILE A 609 6.06 17.81 8.10
CA ILE A 609 5.98 17.75 9.56
C ILE A 609 4.67 18.38 10.05
N SER A 610 4.35 19.63 9.66
CA SER A 610 3.09 20.27 10.09
C SER A 610 1.84 19.52 9.61
N ARG A 611 1.85 18.94 8.42
CA ARG A 611 0.76 18.07 7.93
C ARG A 611 0.61 16.80 8.78
N LEU A 612 1.71 16.20 9.25
CA LEU A 612 1.69 15.05 10.16
C LEU A 612 1.27 15.43 11.59
N GLU A 613 1.58 16.64 12.04
CA GLU A 613 1.12 17.21 13.30
C GLU A 613 -0.41 17.46 13.27
N ASP A 614 -0.94 18.07 12.21
CA ASP A 614 -2.38 18.27 12.03
C ASP A 614 -3.15 16.94 11.90
N ASN A 615 -2.59 15.95 11.19
CA ASN A 615 -3.17 14.60 11.13
C ASN A 615 -3.20 13.92 12.52
N ASN A 616 -2.11 14.00 13.30
CA ASN A 616 -2.09 13.47 14.67
C ASN A 616 -3.09 14.20 15.57
N LYS A 617 -3.20 15.52 15.45
CA LYS A 617 -4.18 16.31 16.17
C LYS A 617 -5.61 15.87 15.84
N HIS A 618 -5.93 15.66 14.56
CA HIS A 618 -7.25 15.18 14.16
C HIS A 618 -7.55 13.76 14.70
N LEU A 619 -6.58 12.84 14.64
CA LEU A 619 -6.72 11.51 15.26
C LEU A 619 -6.93 11.59 16.78
N MET A 620 -6.25 12.52 17.46
CA MET A 620 -6.45 12.76 18.90
C MET A 620 -7.81 13.38 19.22
N GLU A 621 -8.33 14.27 18.37
CA GLU A 621 -9.71 14.81 18.46
C GLU A 621 -10.77 13.72 18.22
N GLN A 622 -10.56 12.82 17.25
CA GLN A 622 -11.40 11.65 17.01
C GLN A 622 -11.38 10.69 18.22
N LEU A 623 -10.19 10.33 18.73
CA LEU A 623 -10.05 9.47 19.91
C LEU A 623 -10.62 10.09 21.19
N HIS A 624 -10.52 11.41 21.35
CA HIS A 624 -11.21 12.13 22.42
C HIS A 624 -12.73 12.07 22.26
N THR A 625 -13.24 12.28 21.05
CA THR A 625 -14.67 12.20 20.73
C THR A 625 -15.22 10.80 21.00
N ILE A 626 -14.54 9.74 20.56
CA ILE A 626 -14.89 8.35 20.84
C ILE A 626 -14.89 8.07 22.34
N ARG A 627 -13.86 8.55 23.07
CA ARG A 627 -13.78 8.42 24.53
C ARG A 627 -14.98 9.09 25.22
N VAL A 628 -15.36 10.29 24.80
CA VAL A 628 -16.51 11.03 25.33
C VAL A 628 -17.83 10.30 25.05
N TYR A 629 -18.06 9.77 23.84
CA TYR A 629 -19.25 8.96 23.55
C TYR A 629 -19.32 7.67 24.37
N LEU A 630 -18.17 7.03 24.66
CA LEU A 630 -18.12 5.84 25.50
C LEU A 630 -18.35 6.16 26.99
N THR A 631 -17.84 7.28 27.51
CA THR A 631 -18.01 7.66 28.93
C THR A 631 -19.32 8.38 29.23
N GLN A 632 -20.00 8.95 28.23
CA GLN A 632 -21.32 9.58 28.41
C GLN A 632 -22.50 8.60 28.33
N ARG A 633 -22.28 7.29 28.13
CA ARG A 633 -23.35 6.29 28.24
C ARG A 633 -23.99 6.32 29.64
N PRO A 634 -25.30 6.60 29.77
CA PRO A 634 -25.98 6.47 31.05
C PRO A 634 -25.97 5.01 31.50
N VAL A 635 -25.45 4.74 32.70
CA VAL A 635 -25.49 3.40 33.31
C VAL A 635 -26.90 3.15 33.84
N HIS A 636 -27.80 2.70 32.96
CA HIS A 636 -29.15 2.27 33.33
C HIS A 636 -29.09 0.92 34.03
N SER A 637 -28.73 0.93 35.31
CA SER A 637 -28.86 -0.20 36.23
C SER A 637 -30.28 -0.77 36.18
N ALA A 638 -30.42 -2.05 35.84
CA ALA A 638 -31.73 -2.70 35.70
C ALA A 638 -32.46 -2.76 37.06
N GLY A 639 -33.55 -1.99 37.19
CA GLY A 639 -34.17 -1.65 38.48
C GLY A 639 -35.70 -1.69 38.51
N ALA A 640 -36.28 -2.80 38.03
CA ALA A 640 -37.67 -3.24 38.28
C ALA A 640 -38.87 -2.44 37.69
N MET A 641 -40.02 -3.13 37.72
CA MET A 641 -41.41 -2.71 37.50
C MET A 641 -41.97 -2.60 36.07
N TYR A 642 -43.27 -2.92 35.99
CA TYR A 642 -44.07 -3.17 34.79
C TYR A 642 -44.63 -1.89 34.15
N SER A 643 -44.74 -1.87 32.81
CA SER A 643 -45.97 -1.50 32.11
C SER A 643 -45.98 -2.08 30.67
N HIS A 644 -47.04 -1.82 29.90
CA HIS A 644 -47.43 -2.57 28.70
C HIS A 644 -47.61 -1.67 27.45
N VAL A 645 -47.77 -2.27 26.25
CA VAL A 645 -48.21 -1.65 24.96
C VAL A 645 -47.12 -0.87 24.16
N PRO A 646 -47.02 -0.97 22.81
CA PRO A 646 -47.17 -2.11 21.87
C PRO A 646 -45.89 -2.31 20.99
N PRO A 647 -45.80 -3.32 20.09
CA PRO A 647 -44.54 -3.61 19.37
C PRO A 647 -44.36 -2.89 18.03
N SER A 648 -43.29 -2.10 17.88
CA SER A 648 -42.60 -1.83 16.60
C SER A 648 -41.19 -1.28 16.84
N ALA A 649 -40.25 -1.62 15.95
CA ALA A 649 -38.82 -1.22 15.92
C ALA A 649 -37.96 -1.57 17.16
N ASN A 650 -37.01 -2.51 17.01
CA ASN A 650 -35.97 -2.81 18.01
C ASN A 650 -34.96 -1.64 18.14
N PRO A 651 -34.78 -1.01 19.30
CA PRO A 651 -33.85 0.11 19.46
C PRO A 651 -32.37 -0.27 19.26
N GLU A 652 -31.99 -1.49 19.61
CA GLU A 652 -30.60 -1.99 19.53
C GLU A 652 -30.07 -2.01 18.09
N VAL A 653 -30.93 -2.30 17.12
CA VAL A 653 -30.56 -2.35 15.69
C VAL A 653 -30.16 -0.96 15.21
N VAL A 654 -30.90 0.10 15.58
CA VAL A 654 -30.59 1.48 15.15
C VAL A 654 -29.26 1.96 15.74
N GLY A 655 -28.99 1.66 17.01
CA GLY A 655 -27.72 1.96 17.66
C GLY A 655 -26.54 1.21 17.00
N SER A 656 -26.72 -0.08 16.70
CA SER A 656 -25.73 -0.88 15.98
C SER A 656 -25.47 -0.35 14.56
N GLN A 657 -26.53 -0.09 13.77
CA GLN A 657 -26.40 0.43 12.40
C GLN A 657 -25.69 1.79 12.35
N HIS A 658 -25.96 2.67 13.33
CA HIS A 658 -25.29 3.97 13.41
C HIS A 658 -23.80 3.82 13.76
N LEU A 659 -23.46 2.94 14.70
CA LEU A 659 -22.06 2.64 15.03
C LEU A 659 -21.33 1.98 13.84
N GLN A 660 -22.00 1.06 13.14
CA GLN A 660 -21.49 0.39 11.95
C GLN A 660 -21.20 1.39 10.81
N ASN A 661 -22.10 2.36 10.60
CA ASN A 661 -21.87 3.44 9.63
C ASN A 661 -20.75 4.39 10.05
N GLN A 662 -20.65 4.77 11.33
CA GLN A 662 -19.53 5.60 11.81
C GLN A 662 -18.20 4.85 11.69
N LEU A 663 -18.13 3.56 12.04
CA LEU A 663 -16.96 2.70 11.84
C LEU A 663 -16.62 2.52 10.35
N GLY A 664 -17.61 2.40 9.48
CA GLY A 664 -17.42 2.34 8.03
C GLY A 664 -16.84 3.65 7.45
N ILE A 665 -17.32 4.81 7.92
CA ILE A 665 -16.76 6.12 7.57
C ILE A 665 -15.32 6.24 8.10
N LEU A 666 -15.07 5.84 9.35
CA LEU A 666 -13.73 5.87 9.95
C LEU A 666 -12.76 4.95 9.19
N HIS A 667 -13.19 3.76 8.79
CA HIS A 667 -12.41 2.81 8.00
C HIS A 667 -12.12 3.35 6.59
N ALA A 668 -13.09 4.02 5.95
CA ALA A 668 -12.88 4.69 4.65
C ALA A 668 -11.89 5.86 4.76
N GLN A 669 -11.94 6.64 5.85
CA GLN A 669 -10.99 7.72 6.13
C GLN A 669 -9.58 7.19 6.43
N PHE A 670 -9.46 6.10 7.19
CA PHE A 670 -8.18 5.40 7.41
C PHE A 670 -7.60 4.85 6.10
N GLN A 671 -8.43 4.24 5.24
CA GLN A 671 -7.99 3.77 3.93
C GLN A 671 -7.45 4.92 3.07
N GLN A 672 -8.18 6.04 3.00
CA GLN A 672 -7.73 7.24 2.27
C GLN A 672 -6.39 7.79 2.79
N LEU A 673 -6.12 7.74 4.10
CA LEU A 673 -4.83 8.16 4.66
C LEU A 673 -3.66 7.26 4.19
N PHE A 674 -3.87 5.95 4.06
CA PHE A 674 -2.86 5.02 3.52
C PHE A 674 -2.73 5.13 1.99
N ASP A 675 -3.84 5.33 1.26
CA ASP A 675 -3.85 5.53 -0.19
C ASP A 675 -3.12 6.82 -0.59
N HIS A 676 -3.30 7.91 0.17
CA HIS A 676 -2.52 9.14 -0.02
C HIS A 676 -1.03 8.98 0.30
N THR A 677 -0.68 8.09 1.24
CA THR A 677 0.72 7.81 1.59
C THR A 677 1.42 6.98 0.51
N THR A 678 0.74 6.02 -0.11
CA THR A 678 1.26 5.24 -1.24
C THR A 678 1.30 6.04 -2.54
N ALA A 679 0.34 6.93 -2.78
CA ALA A 679 0.36 7.86 -3.92
C ALA A 679 1.53 8.86 -3.87
N ALA A 680 1.95 9.31 -2.68
CA ALA A 680 3.04 10.26 -2.50
C ALA A 680 4.44 9.72 -2.87
N ALA A 681 4.58 8.39 -3.03
CA ALA A 681 5.84 7.78 -3.51
C ALA A 681 6.08 7.95 -5.03
N ALA A 682 5.11 8.52 -5.77
CA ALA A 682 5.25 8.89 -7.17
C ALA A 682 5.57 10.40 -7.32
N PRO A 683 6.53 10.80 -8.17
CA PRO A 683 6.87 12.21 -8.35
C PRO A 683 5.74 13.00 -9.03
N PRO A 684 5.48 14.25 -8.62
CA PRO A 684 4.36 15.02 -9.14
C PRO A 684 4.59 15.48 -10.59
N ARG A 685 3.74 15.03 -11.51
CA ARG A 685 3.62 15.63 -12.85
C ARG A 685 2.99 17.03 -12.72
N GLN A 686 3.82 18.08 -12.71
CA GLN A 686 3.33 19.46 -12.61
C GLN A 686 2.51 19.88 -13.85
N PRO A 687 1.32 20.48 -13.66
CA PRO A 687 0.65 21.24 -14.71
C PRO A 687 1.40 22.57 -14.94
N ARG A 688 1.90 22.80 -16.17
CA ARG A 688 2.45 24.11 -16.55
C ARG A 688 1.32 25.14 -16.68
N ARG A 689 1.34 26.23 -15.90
CA ARG A 689 0.73 27.55 -16.21
C ARG A 689 1.43 28.67 -15.39
N PRO A 690 1.23 29.96 -15.71
CA PRO A 690 2.33 30.92 -15.75
C PRO A 690 2.52 31.76 -14.48
N TYR A 691 3.71 32.34 -14.36
CA TYR A 691 4.00 33.41 -13.41
C TYR A 691 3.49 34.77 -13.94
N GLU A 692 2.56 35.37 -13.20
CA GLU A 692 2.42 36.82 -13.16
C GLU A 692 3.52 37.42 -12.25
N ARG A 693 3.81 38.71 -12.41
CA ARG A 693 4.89 39.41 -11.70
C ARG A 693 4.36 40.73 -11.16
N GLU A 694 4.40 40.90 -9.84
CA GLU A 694 4.24 42.20 -9.19
C GLU A 694 5.59 42.82 -8.82
N ASP A 695 5.55 44.14 -8.69
CA ASP A 695 6.64 45.10 -8.42
C ASP A 695 7.33 44.89 -7.04
N GLN A 696 8.45 45.51 -6.64
CA GLN A 696 9.22 46.72 -7.05
C GLN A 696 10.64 46.61 -6.39
N PRO A 697 11.59 47.59 -6.46
CA PRO A 697 11.72 48.79 -7.29
C PRO A 697 13.06 48.88 -8.07
N GLU A 698 13.28 49.98 -8.81
CA GLU A 698 14.40 50.17 -9.75
C GLU A 698 15.70 50.76 -9.17
N ALA A 699 16.81 50.55 -9.91
CA ALA A 699 18.05 51.35 -9.82
C ALA A 699 18.62 51.73 -11.21
N LYS A 700 17.90 52.61 -11.92
CA LYS A 700 18.29 53.45 -13.07
C LYS A 700 19.54 53.11 -13.91
N ALA A 701 19.32 52.76 -15.18
CA ALA A 701 20.16 53.17 -16.32
C ALA A 701 19.28 53.44 -17.56
N ALA A 702 19.74 54.27 -18.50
CA ALA A 702 18.92 54.83 -19.60
C ALA A 702 18.91 53.94 -20.89
N PRO A 703 17.92 54.12 -21.80
CA PRO A 703 17.56 53.09 -22.78
C PRO A 703 18.21 53.25 -24.17
N TYR A 704 18.26 52.14 -24.92
CA TYR A 704 18.32 52.11 -26.39
C TYR A 704 17.38 51.02 -26.95
N SER A 705 16.89 51.20 -28.19
CA SER A 705 15.79 50.43 -28.78
C SER A 705 16.17 49.00 -29.20
N SER A 706 15.29 48.03 -28.95
CA SER A 706 15.41 46.63 -29.39
C SER A 706 14.47 46.24 -30.55
N HIS A 707 13.68 47.17 -31.10
CA HIS A 707 12.54 46.84 -31.97
C HIS A 707 12.91 46.08 -33.26
N ASN A 708 14.12 46.28 -33.81
CA ASN A 708 14.55 45.61 -35.04
C ASN A 708 14.96 44.14 -34.85
N ALA A 709 15.27 43.70 -33.62
CA ALA A 709 15.80 42.34 -33.39
C ALA A 709 14.72 41.26 -33.52
N GLN A 710 13.49 41.58 -33.12
CA GLN A 710 12.36 40.64 -33.18
C GLN A 710 11.86 40.45 -34.62
N GLN A 711 11.74 41.54 -35.38
CA GLN A 711 11.21 41.53 -36.74
C GLN A 711 12.07 40.68 -37.70
N LEU A 712 13.41 40.80 -37.61
CA LEU A 712 14.34 39.95 -38.37
C LEU A 712 14.30 38.47 -37.96
N LEU A 713 13.89 38.16 -36.73
CA LEU A 713 13.75 36.78 -36.26
C LEU A 713 12.45 36.15 -36.80
N ASP A 714 11.36 36.92 -36.81
CA ASP A 714 10.06 36.47 -37.33
C ASP A 714 10.08 36.32 -38.86
N GLU A 715 10.69 37.24 -39.60
CA GLU A 715 10.91 37.12 -41.06
C GLU A 715 11.74 35.87 -41.39
N LYS A 716 12.81 35.61 -40.63
CA LYS A 716 13.63 34.40 -40.81
C LYS A 716 12.87 33.11 -40.50
N GLN A 717 11.97 33.12 -39.52
CA GLN A 717 11.13 31.96 -39.20
C GLN A 717 10.00 31.73 -40.21
N GLN A 718 9.50 32.77 -40.88
CA GLN A 718 8.56 32.62 -42.00
C GLN A 718 9.26 32.02 -43.22
N LEU A 719 10.49 32.46 -43.52
CA LEU A 719 11.26 31.95 -44.66
C LEU A 719 11.57 30.44 -44.53
N VAL A 720 11.86 29.96 -43.32
CA VAL A 720 12.12 28.53 -43.06
C VAL A 720 10.87 27.68 -43.34
N ARG A 721 9.68 28.09 -42.85
CA ARG A 721 8.44 27.34 -43.11
C ARG A 721 8.08 27.31 -44.60
N ALA A 722 8.30 28.43 -45.31
CA ALA A 722 8.10 28.50 -46.76
C ALA A 722 9.07 27.60 -47.57
N MET A 723 10.20 27.20 -46.98
CA MET A 723 11.10 26.20 -47.57
C MET A 723 10.69 24.75 -47.23
N GLU A 724 10.06 24.52 -46.07
CA GLU A 724 9.56 23.20 -45.65
C GLU A 724 8.29 22.79 -46.43
N GLU A 725 7.39 23.73 -46.73
CA GLU A 725 6.14 23.48 -47.48
C GLU A 725 6.35 23.09 -48.97
N LEU A 726 7.57 23.22 -49.51
CA LEU A 726 7.94 22.80 -50.86
C LEU A 726 8.68 21.44 -50.91
N GLY A 727 8.93 20.81 -49.77
CA GLY A 727 9.85 19.65 -49.67
C GLY A 727 9.26 18.26 -49.97
N SER A 728 7.99 18.01 -49.61
CA SER A 728 7.41 16.66 -49.61
C SER A 728 5.94 16.61 -50.04
N GLY A 729 5.70 16.50 -51.34
CA GLY A 729 4.37 16.22 -51.87
C GLY A 729 3.97 14.76 -51.70
N ASN A 730 2.97 14.48 -50.87
CA ASN A 730 2.31 13.16 -50.83
C ASN A 730 1.61 12.86 -52.16
N LEU A 731 1.68 11.62 -52.62
CA LEU A 731 0.71 11.07 -53.57
C LEU A 731 0.10 9.80 -52.97
N SER A 732 -0.96 9.98 -52.19
CA SER A 732 -1.82 8.90 -51.73
C SER A 732 -2.72 8.42 -52.87
N ASP A 733 -2.87 7.11 -53.03
CA ASP A 733 -4.14 6.44 -53.33
C ASP A 733 -3.93 4.93 -53.47
N TRP A 734 -4.54 4.13 -52.58
CA TRP A 734 -5.66 3.24 -52.94
C TRP A 734 -6.24 2.54 -51.70
N VAL A 735 -7.47 2.05 -51.83
CA VAL A 735 -8.27 1.41 -50.77
C VAL A 735 -8.45 -0.10 -51.11
N PRO A 736 -9.27 -0.95 -50.44
CA PRO A 736 -8.71 -2.10 -49.71
C PRO A 736 -9.29 -3.48 -50.13
N VAL A 737 -9.11 -4.47 -49.25
CA VAL A 737 -10.01 -5.64 -49.02
C VAL A 737 -9.89 -6.85 -49.96
N VAL A 738 -9.58 -8.01 -49.33
CA VAL A 738 -10.03 -9.39 -49.62
C VAL A 738 -9.81 -9.97 -51.03
N ASP A 739 -9.05 -11.08 -51.11
CA ASP A 739 -9.70 -12.40 -51.24
C ASP A 739 -8.82 -13.56 -50.72
N THR A 740 -9.28 -14.80 -50.91
CA THR A 740 -9.12 -15.92 -49.98
C THR A 740 -8.62 -17.21 -50.65
N THR A 741 -8.25 -18.21 -49.84
CA THR A 741 -8.18 -19.66 -50.11
C THR A 741 -7.01 -20.30 -50.91
N ALA A 742 -6.80 -21.57 -50.55
CA ALA A 742 -6.10 -22.67 -51.23
C ALA A 742 -4.56 -22.65 -51.33
N ASP A 743 -3.84 -23.77 -51.17
CA ASP A 743 -4.03 -25.07 -50.47
C ASP A 743 -2.63 -25.74 -50.46
N GLY A 744 -2.18 -26.58 -49.51
CA GLY A 744 -2.77 -27.13 -48.28
C GLY A 744 -2.20 -28.54 -48.03
N ASN A 745 -1.71 -28.89 -46.82
CA ASN A 745 -1.48 -30.30 -46.46
C ASN A 745 -1.34 -30.62 -44.94
N SER A 746 -1.99 -31.70 -44.53
CA SER A 746 -1.66 -32.63 -43.42
C SER A 746 -1.28 -32.12 -42.01
N THR A 747 -2.30 -32.10 -41.14
CA THR A 747 -2.34 -32.80 -39.83
C THR A 747 -1.15 -32.75 -38.84
N CYS A 748 -1.38 -32.16 -37.66
CA CYS A 748 -1.25 -32.87 -36.37
C CYS A 748 -2.12 -32.20 -35.29
N ALA A 749 -2.31 -32.84 -34.15
CA ALA A 749 -3.21 -32.38 -33.10
C ALA A 749 -2.52 -31.52 -32.03
N THR A 750 -2.99 -30.28 -31.90
CA THR A 750 -2.93 -29.50 -30.65
C THR A 750 -4.20 -28.66 -30.57
N GLN A 751 -5.02 -28.85 -29.54
CA GLN A 751 -6.01 -27.83 -29.20
C GLN A 751 -5.26 -26.66 -28.59
N SER A 752 -5.01 -25.62 -29.38
CA SER A 752 -4.60 -24.34 -28.85
C SER A 752 -5.72 -23.83 -27.95
N SER A 753 -5.46 -23.81 -26.64
CA SER A 753 -6.25 -23.00 -25.72
C SER A 753 -6.07 -21.55 -26.15
N THR A 754 -7.04 -21.03 -26.91
CA THR A 754 -7.11 -19.61 -27.26
C THR A 754 -7.03 -18.82 -25.95
N GLU A 755 -5.96 -18.04 -25.76
CA GLU A 755 -5.80 -17.19 -24.60
C GLU A 755 -6.94 -16.16 -24.64
N ARG A 756 -8.00 -16.44 -23.88
CA ARG A 756 -9.10 -15.49 -23.70
C ARG A 756 -8.55 -14.36 -22.86
N THR A 757 -8.28 -13.24 -23.51
CA THR A 757 -8.04 -11.96 -22.85
C THR A 757 -9.33 -11.57 -22.12
N PHE A 758 -9.21 -11.30 -20.82
CA PHE A 758 -10.29 -10.80 -19.99
C PHE A 758 -9.88 -9.43 -19.46
N ASP A 759 -10.79 -8.47 -19.56
CA ASP A 759 -10.59 -7.08 -19.16
C ASP A 759 -10.68 -6.93 -17.63
N VAL A 760 -11.46 -7.81 -16.96
CA VAL A 760 -11.56 -7.89 -15.50
C VAL A 760 -11.55 -9.35 -15.01
N ILE A 761 -10.83 -9.61 -13.92
CA ILE A 761 -10.86 -10.90 -13.21
C ILE A 761 -11.43 -10.68 -11.80
N VAL A 762 -12.54 -11.35 -11.49
CA VAL A 762 -13.20 -11.34 -10.18
C VAL A 762 -12.87 -12.63 -9.44
N VAL A 763 -12.30 -12.53 -8.25
CA VAL A 763 -11.90 -13.69 -7.42
C VAL A 763 -12.86 -13.82 -6.23
N GLY A 764 -13.53 -14.97 -6.14
CA GLY A 764 -14.54 -15.30 -5.14
C GLY A 764 -15.97 -15.25 -5.70
N SER A 765 -16.61 -16.42 -5.81
CA SER A 765 -18.01 -16.64 -6.22
C SER A 765 -19.06 -16.23 -5.16
N GLY A 766 -18.65 -15.52 -4.10
CA GLY A 766 -19.55 -15.08 -3.04
C GLY A 766 -20.53 -14.00 -3.49
N PRO A 767 -21.52 -13.63 -2.64
CA PRO A 767 -22.60 -12.70 -3.02
C PRO A 767 -22.12 -11.36 -3.58
N ALA A 768 -21.02 -10.81 -3.05
CA ALA A 768 -20.43 -9.58 -3.57
C ALA A 768 -19.72 -9.76 -4.92
N GLY A 769 -19.02 -10.88 -5.13
CA GLY A 769 -18.29 -11.16 -6.36
C GLY A 769 -19.21 -11.45 -7.55
N LEU A 770 -20.28 -12.23 -7.35
CA LEU A 770 -21.29 -12.47 -8.39
C LEU A 770 -22.02 -11.18 -8.77
N VAL A 771 -22.39 -10.33 -7.79
CA VAL A 771 -23.02 -9.03 -8.08
C VAL A 771 -22.06 -8.06 -8.80
N ALA A 772 -20.76 -8.06 -8.45
CA ALA A 772 -19.77 -7.27 -9.16
C ALA A 772 -19.59 -7.76 -10.61
N ALA A 773 -19.50 -9.06 -10.83
CA ALA A 773 -19.37 -9.63 -12.18
C ALA A 773 -20.61 -9.35 -13.05
N GLU A 774 -21.81 -9.55 -12.51
CA GLU A 774 -23.10 -9.23 -13.16
C GLU A 774 -23.26 -7.73 -13.48
N LEU A 775 -22.67 -6.84 -12.68
CA LEU A 775 -22.65 -5.40 -12.99
C LEU A 775 -21.65 -5.06 -14.11
N LEU A 776 -20.49 -5.71 -14.13
CA LEU A 776 -19.45 -5.48 -15.14
C LEU A 776 -19.81 -6.09 -16.51
N SER A 777 -20.42 -7.28 -16.54
CA SER A 777 -20.83 -7.97 -17.79
C SER A 777 -22.10 -7.40 -18.43
N ARG A 778 -22.59 -6.24 -17.98
CA ARG A 778 -23.67 -5.47 -18.63
C ARG A 778 -23.16 -4.54 -19.71
N ASP A 779 -21.86 -4.22 -19.68
CA ASP A 779 -21.18 -3.57 -20.78
C ASP A 779 -20.73 -4.67 -21.78
N PRO A 780 -21.25 -4.71 -23.01
CA PRO A 780 -20.92 -5.75 -23.97
C PRO A 780 -19.45 -5.71 -24.45
N ASP A 781 -18.74 -4.60 -24.21
CA ASP A 781 -17.34 -4.43 -24.58
C ASP A 781 -16.37 -4.93 -23.48
N VAL A 782 -16.87 -5.46 -22.35
CA VAL A 782 -16.07 -5.86 -21.16
C VAL A 782 -16.13 -7.37 -20.89
N ASN A 783 -14.99 -8.07 -21.05
CA ASN A 783 -14.88 -9.51 -20.82
C ASN A 783 -14.50 -9.82 -19.37
N VAL A 784 -15.44 -10.38 -18.59
CA VAL A 784 -15.23 -10.71 -17.17
C VAL A 784 -14.94 -12.20 -16.96
N LEU A 785 -13.87 -12.51 -16.24
CA LEU A 785 -13.58 -13.86 -15.73
C LEU A 785 -13.92 -13.94 -14.23
N ILE A 786 -14.67 -14.96 -13.83
CA ILE A 786 -14.92 -15.26 -12.41
C ILE A 786 -14.09 -16.49 -12.02
N LEU A 787 -13.29 -16.37 -10.96
CA LEU A 787 -12.50 -17.46 -10.37
C LEU A 787 -13.02 -17.77 -8.97
N GLU A 788 -13.49 -19.00 -8.75
CA GLU A 788 -13.93 -19.46 -7.44
C GLU A 788 -12.74 -19.73 -6.51
N ALA A 789 -12.75 -19.12 -5.33
CA ALA A 789 -11.70 -19.22 -4.32
C ALA A 789 -12.31 -19.46 -2.94
N GLY A 790 -12.56 -20.74 -2.63
CA GLY A 790 -13.14 -21.17 -1.36
C GLY A 790 -13.38 -22.68 -1.31
N GLY A 791 -13.53 -23.22 -0.09
CA GLY A 791 -14.09 -24.57 0.08
C GLY A 791 -15.62 -24.56 -0.12
N PRO A 792 -16.26 -25.74 -0.29
CA PRO A 792 -17.70 -25.84 -0.51
C PRO A 792 -18.47 -25.22 0.67
N SER A 793 -18.97 -24.01 0.46
CA SER A 793 -19.50 -23.14 1.51
C SER A 793 -20.98 -23.40 1.81
N LEU A 794 -21.36 -24.68 1.91
CA LEU A 794 -22.63 -25.19 2.44
C LEU A 794 -22.51 -26.72 2.60
N GLN A 795 -22.22 -27.17 3.82
CA GLN A 795 -22.64 -28.50 4.29
C GLN A 795 -23.88 -28.30 5.16
N VAL A 796 -24.91 -29.10 4.90
CA VAL A 796 -26.18 -29.21 5.64
C VAL A 796 -26.27 -30.63 6.19
#